data_AF-A0A194SCU7-F1
#
_entry.id   AF-A0A194SCU7-F1
#
_cell.length_a   1.000
_cell.length_b   1.000
_cell.length_c   1.000
_cell.angle_alpha   90.00
_cell.angle_beta   90.00
_cell.angle_gamma   90.00
#
_symmetry.space_group_name_H-M   'P 1'
#
loop_
_entity.id
_entity.type
_entity.pdbx_description
1 polymer ?
#
loop_
_entity_poly.entity_id
_entity_poly.type
_entity_poly.pdbx_seq_one_letter_code
_entity_poly.pdbx_strand_id
1 'polypeptide(L)'
;MNILDAISYGMITFPTSVPAFANFGGIGVSMFFVSSLIAQLVFSGGGSIFAAGNGSMMIEVVPFYHSIVGVLQKHIDDDETLVATTMFAYATSSILTGLAFGTLGALRLGRLSEFFPRHILVGTIGGVGAFLFVTGLQVSARLEEGSGFSLELVRHFFDLEILPLWTIPLVLALGLRLITAKFSHPLIFPAYFLAIPPVFYIVALSARVPVDRLRALGWVFEVDGVDNEWYEYITHFNLRKTDFGALVETIPTQLALVFFGLLHVPINVPSLAISIGEDNVDTDRELVAHGVSNFASGLLGSVPNYLVYVNSVLFIQNGGTTRISGFLLAGGSLGVLLAGPGLIGYLPVCVVSALIYVLALDLVKEAVWDTYSRVSSFEYATIWIIILTMTAFDFTIGLAVGLVLACVSFVVMSSQRRAIRSILSGSSAHSTVRRHPKQSAWLADVGSQIRIVKLQGFLFFGTISNVEATVRKLLDAASWSDNPIRFLVVDFSMASGVDFSAAEAFVRMQRLLDERGVVLVLCGCPFDSSVGIALRSVDLWSDHAENKVVVLENLNDALEHCENAFLRSLYSKTFRPPAINTGPTHSGVAIASQIEMPKADLDSDIEGFASSPRANHLRAAARETISRAEVPQSKMNFQQPLPILLQAFQPYSPDLNEDYCFRLVPYFKRVNVERGTQLWAHGSEPDAFYVIESGMLRATYTFANSAHTMTESMVAGTVAGEMSFLSRTPRNTSVVAERDSTLWKMEVGAHEELGRKEGWQFARRFEEVVLKIATAETEVLMGHLMSSL
;
A
#
# COMPACT_ATOMS: atom_id res chain seq x y z
N MET A 1 27.04 -27.46 17.06
CA MET A 1 26.61 -26.76 15.84
C MET A 1 27.77 -26.04 15.20
N ASN A 2 28.36 -25.00 15.80
CA ASN A 2 29.48 -24.25 15.18
C ASN A 2 30.61 -25.11 14.60
N ILE A 3 31.00 -26.23 15.23
CA ILE A 3 31.99 -27.16 14.66
C ILE A 3 31.46 -27.81 13.37
N LEU A 4 30.23 -28.33 13.41
CA LEU A 4 29.57 -28.96 12.25
C LEU A 4 29.42 -27.95 11.10
N ASP A 5 28.95 -26.74 11.42
CA ASP A 5 28.76 -25.65 10.46
C ASP A 5 30.11 -25.17 9.89
N ALA A 6 31.16 -25.10 10.71
CA ALA A 6 32.50 -24.75 10.25
C ALA A 6 33.02 -25.76 9.23
N ILE A 7 32.81 -27.05 9.49
CA ILE A 7 33.26 -28.13 8.61
C ILE A 7 32.46 -28.10 7.29
N SER A 8 31.14 -27.92 7.32
CA SER A 8 30.38 -27.85 6.07
C SER A 8 30.67 -26.58 5.29
N TYR A 9 30.60 -25.41 5.93
CA TYR A 9 30.67 -24.11 5.25
C TYR A 9 32.11 -23.77 4.87
N GLY A 10 33.06 -24.02 5.78
CA GLY A 10 34.47 -23.77 5.55
C GLY A 10 35.02 -24.56 4.37
N MET A 11 34.67 -25.85 4.28
CA MET A 11 35.14 -26.73 3.21
C MET A 11 34.64 -26.34 1.82
N ILE A 12 33.51 -25.64 1.72
CA ILE A 12 32.93 -25.21 0.44
C ILE A 12 33.10 -23.71 0.17
N THR A 13 33.71 -22.95 1.09
CA THR A 13 33.88 -21.49 0.93
C THR A 13 34.66 -21.18 -0.34
N PHE A 14 35.69 -21.97 -0.62
CA PHE A 14 36.47 -21.89 -1.84
C PHE A 14 36.07 -23.01 -2.81
N PRO A 15 36.05 -22.75 -4.13
CA PRO A 15 35.72 -23.78 -5.12
C PRO A 15 36.89 -24.75 -5.27
N THR A 16 36.72 -25.99 -4.80
CA THR A 16 37.76 -27.04 -4.87
C THR A 16 38.05 -27.50 -6.30
N SER A 17 37.18 -27.20 -7.26
CA SER A 17 37.42 -27.47 -8.69
C SER A 17 38.49 -26.57 -9.31
N VAL A 18 38.88 -25.50 -8.61
CA VAL A 18 39.96 -24.61 -9.03
C VAL A 18 41.26 -25.08 -8.38
N PRO A 19 42.30 -25.46 -9.16
CA PRO A 19 43.54 -26.00 -8.62
C PRO A 19 44.19 -25.12 -7.54
N ALA A 20 44.17 -23.81 -7.71
CA ALA A 20 44.67 -22.83 -6.74
C ALA A 20 44.02 -22.94 -5.35
N PHE A 21 42.80 -23.48 -5.26
CA PHE A 21 41.99 -23.56 -4.05
C PHE A 21 41.70 -24.99 -3.58
N ALA A 22 42.26 -26.02 -4.22
CA ALA A 22 41.99 -27.43 -3.87
C ALA A 22 42.26 -27.75 -2.39
N ASN A 23 43.29 -27.13 -1.81
CA ASN A 23 43.71 -27.31 -0.40
C ASN A 23 43.22 -26.19 0.54
N PHE A 24 42.23 -25.39 0.14
CA PHE A 24 41.76 -24.25 0.94
C PHE A 24 40.66 -24.61 1.94
N GLY A 25 40.31 -25.89 2.09
CA GLY A 25 39.29 -26.34 3.03
C GLY A 25 39.58 -25.92 4.48
N GLY A 26 40.81 -26.14 4.96
CA GLY A 26 41.23 -25.71 6.31
C GLY A 26 41.27 -24.18 6.48
N ILE A 27 41.62 -23.46 5.40
CA ILE A 27 41.62 -21.98 5.36
C ILE A 27 40.18 -21.45 5.52
N GLY A 28 39.22 -22.01 4.75
CA GLY A 28 37.82 -21.65 4.85
C GLY A 28 37.22 -21.92 6.24
N VAL A 29 37.57 -23.04 6.86
CA VAL A 29 37.18 -23.35 8.25
C VAL A 29 37.71 -22.30 9.23
N SER A 30 38.98 -21.90 9.06
CA SER A 30 39.59 -20.87 9.90
C SER A 30 38.87 -19.53 9.73
N MET A 31 38.56 -19.13 8.49
CA MET A 31 37.79 -17.93 8.19
C MET A 31 36.39 -17.97 8.82
N PHE A 32 35.69 -19.12 8.75
CA PHE A 32 34.39 -19.32 9.40
C PHE A 32 34.46 -19.01 10.90
N PHE A 33 35.43 -19.59 11.60
CA PHE A 33 35.56 -19.40 13.05
C PHE A 33 35.97 -17.98 13.42
N VAL A 34 36.85 -17.34 12.65
CA VAL A 34 37.21 -15.93 12.85
C VAL A 34 35.98 -15.04 12.70
N SER A 35 35.21 -15.21 11.63
CA SER A 35 33.99 -14.42 11.39
C SER A 35 32.96 -14.62 12.50
N SER A 36 32.74 -15.88 12.90
CA SER A 36 31.81 -16.25 13.97
C SER A 36 32.25 -15.72 15.34
N LEU A 37 33.55 -15.74 15.62
CA LEU A 37 34.11 -15.21 16.86
C LEU A 37 33.88 -13.69 16.95
N ILE A 38 34.15 -12.96 15.87
CA ILE A 38 33.95 -11.51 15.81
C ILE A 38 32.47 -11.17 16.02
N ALA A 39 31.57 -11.87 15.32
CA ALA A 39 30.13 -11.71 15.50
C ALA A 39 29.69 -11.96 16.94
N GLN A 40 30.14 -13.08 17.52
CA GLN A 40 29.76 -13.43 18.88
C GLN A 40 30.27 -12.42 19.90
N LEU A 41 31.49 -11.89 19.74
CA LEU A 41 32.06 -10.87 20.61
C LEU A 41 31.29 -9.55 20.51
N VAL A 42 30.93 -9.11 19.30
CA VAL A 42 30.16 -7.86 19.10
C VAL A 42 28.75 -7.99 19.67
N PHE A 43 28.05 -9.09 19.39
CA PHE A 43 26.69 -9.31 19.88
C PHE A 43 26.63 -9.46 21.41
N SER A 44 27.51 -10.31 21.97
CA SER A 44 27.59 -10.54 23.43
C SER A 44 28.07 -9.28 24.16
N GLY A 45 28.96 -8.50 23.55
CA GLY A 45 29.54 -7.26 24.06
C GLY A 45 28.58 -6.07 24.18
N GLY A 46 27.32 -6.21 23.77
CA GLY A 46 26.30 -5.17 23.92
C GLY A 46 25.80 -4.58 22.61
N GLY A 47 26.33 -5.01 21.46
CA GLY A 47 25.83 -4.60 20.15
C GLY A 47 24.37 -5.04 19.96
N SER A 48 24.11 -6.33 20.11
CA SER A 48 22.76 -6.89 19.98
C SER A 48 21.94 -6.73 21.26
N ILE A 49 20.63 -6.55 21.10
CA ILE A 49 19.63 -6.59 22.18
C ILE A 49 19.57 -8.00 22.79
N PHE A 50 19.79 -9.04 21.98
CA PHE A 50 19.70 -10.42 22.41
C PHE A 50 20.95 -10.81 23.21
N ALA A 51 20.79 -10.99 24.52
CA ALA A 51 21.89 -11.38 25.42
C ALA A 51 22.57 -12.70 25.00
N ALA A 52 21.83 -13.59 24.35
CA ALA A 52 22.28 -14.90 23.90
C ALA A 52 22.07 -15.13 22.39
N GLY A 53 22.09 -14.05 21.60
CA GLY A 53 22.16 -14.15 20.15
C GLY A 53 23.44 -14.86 19.71
N ASN A 54 23.31 -15.82 18.79
CA ASN A 54 24.43 -16.57 18.24
C ASN A 54 24.85 -15.98 16.89
N GLY A 55 26.10 -15.51 16.81
CA GLY A 55 26.70 -14.96 15.59
C GLY A 55 27.52 -16.00 14.85
N SER A 56 27.33 -16.12 13.53
CA SER A 56 28.07 -17.05 12.68
C SER A 56 28.30 -16.48 11.28
N MET A 57 29.26 -17.07 10.55
CA MET A 57 29.42 -16.83 9.11
C MET A 57 28.11 -17.09 8.36
N MET A 58 27.85 -16.28 7.33
CA MET A 58 26.72 -16.45 6.41
C MET A 58 27.01 -17.58 5.41
N ILE A 59 26.15 -18.60 5.31
CA ILE A 59 26.36 -19.71 4.37
C ILE A 59 25.86 -19.37 2.97
N GLU A 60 24.82 -18.56 2.93
CA GLU A 60 24.13 -18.13 1.72
C GLU A 60 24.99 -17.22 0.83
N VAL A 61 26.14 -16.74 1.34
CA VAL A 61 27.12 -15.98 0.53
C VAL A 61 28.11 -16.87 -0.22
N VAL A 62 28.23 -18.16 0.10
CA VAL A 62 29.15 -19.09 -0.57
C VAL A 62 28.96 -19.14 -2.09
N PRO A 63 27.74 -19.18 -2.65
CA PRO A 63 27.59 -19.15 -4.10
C PRO A 63 28.16 -17.88 -4.74
N PHE A 64 28.04 -16.73 -4.07
CA PHE A 64 28.62 -15.46 -4.54
C PHE A 64 30.15 -15.50 -4.49
N TYR A 65 30.74 -16.21 -3.54
CA TYR A 65 32.19 -16.46 -3.50
C TYR A 65 32.71 -17.30 -4.66
N HIS A 66 31.95 -18.31 -5.05
CA HIS A 66 32.25 -19.10 -6.25
C HIS A 66 32.11 -18.24 -7.51
N SER A 67 31.07 -17.39 -7.58
CA SER A 67 30.92 -16.41 -8.68
C SER A 67 32.08 -15.41 -8.73
N ILE A 68 32.56 -14.91 -7.58
CA ILE A 68 33.73 -14.00 -7.51
C ILE A 68 34.96 -14.70 -8.09
N VAL A 69 35.26 -15.93 -7.67
CA VAL A 69 36.39 -16.70 -8.21
C VAL A 69 36.22 -16.93 -9.72
N GLY A 70 35.02 -17.30 -10.16
CA GLY A 70 34.74 -17.49 -11.59
C GLY A 70 34.87 -16.22 -12.44
N VAL A 71 34.67 -15.04 -11.86
CA VAL A 71 34.97 -13.75 -12.53
C VAL A 71 36.47 -13.53 -12.61
N LEU A 72 37.20 -13.75 -11.51
CA LEU A 72 38.65 -13.53 -11.44
C LEU A 72 39.42 -14.48 -12.37
N GLN A 73 39.02 -15.74 -12.47
CA GLN A 73 39.64 -16.74 -13.35
C GLN A 73 39.56 -16.41 -14.84
N LYS A 74 38.69 -15.49 -15.26
CA LYS A 74 38.62 -15.07 -16.66
C LYS A 74 39.78 -14.17 -17.08
N HIS A 75 40.44 -13.54 -16.11
CA HIS A 75 41.46 -12.51 -16.35
C HIS A 75 42.79 -12.81 -15.64
N ILE A 76 42.80 -13.69 -14.63
CA ILE A 76 44.00 -14.06 -13.86
C ILE A 76 44.32 -15.53 -14.09
N ASP A 77 45.45 -15.79 -14.76
CA ASP A 77 45.99 -17.13 -14.98
C ASP A 77 46.98 -17.58 -13.90
N ASP A 78 47.54 -16.63 -13.12
CA ASP A 78 48.52 -16.91 -12.06
C ASP A 78 47.82 -17.26 -10.74
N ASP A 79 48.07 -18.46 -10.20
CA ASP A 79 47.45 -18.97 -8.99
C ASP A 79 47.69 -18.07 -7.76
N GLU A 80 48.90 -17.52 -7.61
CA GLU A 80 49.23 -16.68 -6.45
C GLU A 80 48.49 -15.32 -6.51
N THR A 81 48.39 -14.73 -7.69
CA THR A 81 47.61 -13.50 -7.95
C THR A 81 46.12 -13.76 -7.79
N LEU A 82 45.62 -14.92 -8.25
CA LEU A 82 44.22 -15.32 -8.12
C LEU A 82 43.83 -15.49 -6.65
N VAL A 83 44.66 -16.20 -5.88
CA VAL A 83 44.47 -16.38 -4.43
C VAL A 83 44.50 -15.03 -3.72
N ALA A 84 45.53 -14.21 -3.92
CA ALA A 84 45.66 -12.92 -3.26
C ALA A 84 44.45 -12.02 -3.57
N THR A 85 44.03 -11.94 -4.83
CA THR A 85 42.89 -11.11 -5.27
C THR A 85 41.56 -11.63 -4.71
N THR A 86 41.38 -12.96 -4.64
CA THR A 86 40.18 -13.59 -4.05
C THR A 86 40.07 -13.29 -2.56
N MET A 87 41.17 -13.43 -1.81
CA MET A 87 41.20 -13.12 -0.37
C MET A 87 40.82 -11.66 -0.10
N PHE A 88 41.35 -10.72 -0.90
CA PHE A 88 40.95 -9.32 -0.84
C PHE A 88 39.48 -9.12 -1.20
N ALA A 89 38.96 -9.77 -2.26
CA ALA A 89 37.56 -9.67 -2.66
C ALA A 89 36.59 -10.15 -1.55
N TYR A 90 36.93 -11.24 -0.85
CA TYR A 90 36.13 -11.74 0.26
C TYR A 90 36.15 -10.77 1.44
N ALA A 91 37.33 -10.27 1.81
CA ALA A 91 37.46 -9.27 2.87
C ALA A 91 36.71 -7.96 2.53
N THR A 92 36.83 -7.47 1.29
CA THR A 92 36.12 -6.26 0.84
C THR A 92 34.61 -6.47 0.84
N SER A 93 34.12 -7.66 0.47
CA SER A 93 32.68 -7.95 0.54
C SER A 93 32.13 -7.86 1.98
N SER A 94 32.92 -8.29 2.97
CA SER A 94 32.58 -8.13 4.39
C SER A 94 32.64 -6.68 4.85
N ILE A 95 33.63 -5.91 4.41
CA ILE A 95 33.72 -4.47 4.69
C ILE A 95 32.51 -3.74 4.10
N LEU A 96 32.17 -3.99 2.83
CA LEU A 96 31.02 -3.39 2.16
C LEU A 96 29.71 -3.76 2.85
N THR A 97 29.56 -5.00 3.29
CA THR A 97 28.41 -5.46 4.08
C THR A 97 28.32 -4.70 5.41
N GLY A 98 29.44 -4.54 6.09
CA GLY A 98 29.53 -3.78 7.34
C GLY A 98 29.18 -2.30 7.17
N LEU A 99 29.68 -1.67 6.12
CA LEU A 99 29.35 -0.27 5.78
C LEU A 99 27.87 -0.12 5.42
N ALA A 100 27.30 -1.02 4.63
CA ALA A 100 25.90 -0.97 4.24
C ALA A 100 24.97 -1.10 5.46
N PHE A 101 25.22 -2.08 6.32
CA PHE A 101 24.47 -2.26 7.57
C PHE A 101 24.64 -1.07 8.52
N GLY A 102 25.87 -0.63 8.74
CA GLY A 102 26.18 0.48 9.64
C GLY A 102 25.55 1.79 9.18
N THR A 103 25.56 2.08 7.88
CA THR A 103 24.94 3.28 7.31
C THR A 103 23.42 3.25 7.39
N LEU A 104 22.79 2.12 7.06
CA LEU A 104 21.33 1.97 7.19
C LEU A 104 20.86 2.14 8.64
N GLY A 105 21.55 1.50 9.59
CA GLY A 105 21.23 1.65 11.02
C GLY A 105 21.49 3.08 11.53
N ALA A 106 22.61 3.70 11.16
CA ALA A 106 22.93 5.07 11.57
C ALA A 106 21.94 6.12 11.03
N LEU A 107 21.41 5.91 9.82
CA LEU A 107 20.40 6.78 9.21
C LEU A 107 18.95 6.45 9.63
N ARG A 108 18.75 5.47 10.52
CA ARG A 108 17.42 4.98 10.97
C ARG A 108 16.54 4.50 9.81
N LEU A 109 17.16 3.84 8.85
CA LEU A 109 16.52 3.31 7.66
C LEU A 109 16.17 1.82 7.81
N GLY A 110 16.18 1.27 9.02
CA GLY A 110 15.84 -0.13 9.27
C GLY A 110 14.44 -0.50 8.80
N ARG A 111 13.48 0.43 8.84
CA ARG A 111 12.13 0.19 8.28
C ARG A 111 12.13 0.01 6.75
N LEU A 112 13.10 0.56 6.02
CA LEU A 112 13.16 0.36 4.56
C LEU A 112 13.36 -1.11 4.19
N SER A 113 14.03 -1.84 5.05
CA SER A 113 14.30 -3.26 4.85
C SER A 113 13.05 -4.15 4.98
N GLU A 114 11.94 -3.63 5.53
CA GLU A 114 10.65 -4.32 5.61
C GLU A 114 9.87 -4.32 4.29
N PHE A 115 10.22 -3.43 3.35
CA PHE A 115 9.55 -3.37 2.03
C PHE A 115 10.05 -4.44 1.04
N PHE A 116 10.96 -5.31 1.48
CA PHE A 116 11.49 -6.38 0.66
C PHE A 116 10.44 -7.46 0.36
N PRO A 117 10.15 -7.74 -0.92
CA PRO A 117 9.17 -8.76 -1.26
C PRO A 117 9.66 -10.15 -0.83
N ARG A 118 8.91 -10.77 0.08
CA ARG A 118 9.26 -12.07 0.69
C ARG A 118 9.52 -13.17 -0.33
N HIS A 119 8.79 -13.19 -1.45
CA HIS A 119 8.97 -14.21 -2.48
C HIS A 119 10.33 -14.13 -3.20
N ILE A 120 10.99 -12.96 -3.26
CA ILE A 120 12.36 -12.87 -3.82
C ILE A 120 13.34 -13.61 -2.92
N LEU A 121 13.29 -13.31 -1.61
CA LEU A 121 14.12 -13.96 -0.62
C LEU A 121 13.92 -15.48 -0.67
N VAL A 122 12.66 -15.92 -0.71
CA VAL A 122 12.34 -17.34 -0.79
C VAL A 122 12.89 -17.96 -2.09
N GLY A 123 12.79 -17.26 -3.22
CA GLY A 123 13.42 -17.69 -4.48
C GLY A 123 14.93 -17.83 -4.35
N THR A 124 15.61 -16.89 -3.71
CA THR A 124 17.06 -16.97 -3.46
C THR A 124 17.42 -18.08 -2.48
N ILE A 125 16.67 -18.28 -1.40
CA ILE A 125 16.84 -19.41 -0.48
C ILE A 125 16.74 -20.74 -1.23
N GLY A 126 15.74 -20.87 -2.11
CA GLY A 126 15.61 -22.04 -2.99
C GLY A 126 16.78 -22.22 -3.94
N GLY A 127 17.32 -21.11 -4.48
CA GLY A 127 18.51 -21.11 -5.34
C GLY A 127 19.76 -21.56 -4.60
N VAL A 128 19.99 -21.06 -3.38
CA VAL A 128 21.06 -21.51 -2.49
C VAL A 128 20.89 -22.99 -2.14
N GLY A 129 19.67 -23.42 -1.83
CA GLY A 129 19.37 -24.83 -1.55
C GLY A 129 19.67 -25.74 -2.75
N ALA A 130 19.32 -25.33 -3.97
CA ALA A 130 19.65 -26.05 -5.19
C ALA A 130 21.17 -26.10 -5.42
N PHE A 131 21.88 -24.99 -5.23
CA PHE A 131 23.35 -24.97 -5.30
C PHE A 131 23.98 -25.91 -4.28
N LEU A 132 23.58 -25.86 -3.01
CA LEU A 132 24.10 -26.75 -1.98
C LEU A 132 23.81 -28.22 -2.30
N PHE A 133 22.70 -28.53 -2.94
CA PHE A 133 22.42 -29.90 -3.39
C PHE A 133 23.46 -30.37 -4.42
N VAL A 134 23.79 -29.52 -5.39
CA VAL A 134 24.80 -29.79 -6.43
C VAL A 134 26.19 -29.85 -5.83
N THR A 135 26.55 -28.91 -4.96
CA THR A 135 27.83 -28.91 -4.23
C THR A 135 27.94 -30.16 -3.35
N GLY A 136 26.86 -30.58 -2.70
CA GLY A 136 26.82 -31.83 -1.92
C GLY A 136 27.13 -33.06 -2.77
N LEU A 137 26.62 -33.11 -4.01
CA LEU A 137 26.97 -34.15 -4.98
C LEU A 137 28.45 -34.11 -5.36
N GLN A 138 28.97 -32.94 -5.70
CA GLN A 138 30.37 -32.74 -6.10
C GLN A 138 31.36 -33.09 -4.97
N VAL A 139 31.11 -32.58 -3.76
CA VAL A 139 31.93 -32.86 -2.57
C VAL A 139 31.89 -34.34 -2.21
N SER A 140 30.72 -34.98 -2.32
CA SER A 140 30.61 -36.43 -2.10
C SER A 140 31.41 -37.24 -3.10
N ALA A 141 31.29 -36.91 -4.38
CA ALA A 141 31.90 -37.66 -5.47
C ALA A 141 33.39 -37.34 -5.71
N ARG A 142 33.93 -36.29 -5.06
CA ARG A 142 35.28 -35.74 -5.31
C ARG A 142 35.54 -35.45 -6.78
N LEU A 143 34.53 -34.95 -7.47
CA LEU A 143 34.67 -34.57 -8.87
C LEU A 143 35.21 -33.14 -8.94
N GLU A 144 36.47 -33.02 -9.37
CA GLU A 144 37.16 -31.76 -9.63
C GLU A 144 36.98 -31.36 -11.10
N GLU A 145 35.81 -30.85 -11.49
CA GLU A 145 35.69 -30.24 -12.83
C GLU A 145 34.95 -28.90 -12.81
N GLY A 146 35.52 -27.98 -13.60
CA GLY A 146 34.99 -26.66 -13.87
C GLY A 146 33.94 -26.68 -14.98
N SER A 147 32.87 -25.91 -14.77
CA SER A 147 31.81 -25.56 -15.72
C SER A 147 30.72 -26.61 -16.03
N GLY A 148 29.67 -26.58 -15.20
CA GLY A 148 28.29 -26.87 -15.62
C GLY A 148 27.80 -28.31 -15.51
N PHE A 149 26.47 -28.46 -15.51
CA PHE A 149 25.79 -29.76 -15.64
C PHE A 149 26.00 -30.32 -17.06
N SER A 150 27.11 -31.02 -17.29
CA SER A 150 27.30 -31.80 -18.51
C SER A 150 26.57 -33.15 -18.39
N LEU A 151 26.09 -33.68 -19.51
CA LEU A 151 25.51 -35.03 -19.55
C LEU A 151 26.54 -36.11 -19.15
N GLU A 152 27.83 -35.81 -19.33
CA GLU A 152 28.95 -36.66 -18.95
C GLU A 152 29.18 -36.71 -17.44
N LEU A 153 28.97 -35.58 -16.73
CA LEU A 153 28.99 -35.51 -15.28
C LEU A 153 27.86 -36.35 -14.66
N VAL A 154 26.66 -36.26 -15.24
CA VAL A 154 25.51 -37.08 -14.82
C VAL A 154 25.86 -38.56 -14.93
N ARG A 155 26.57 -38.96 -15.99
CA ARG A 155 27.00 -40.35 -16.18
C ARG A 155 28.01 -40.81 -15.12
N HIS A 156 28.98 -39.96 -14.74
CA HIS A 156 29.96 -40.27 -13.69
C HIS A 156 29.30 -40.54 -12.33
N PHE A 157 28.19 -39.87 -11.99
CA PHE A 157 27.47 -40.15 -10.75
C PHE A 157 26.88 -41.57 -10.67
N PHE A 158 26.73 -42.27 -11.81
CA PHE A 158 26.25 -43.65 -11.87
C PHE A 158 27.37 -44.69 -11.93
N ASP A 159 28.64 -44.29 -11.91
CA ASP A 159 29.75 -45.22 -11.84
C ASP A 159 29.75 -45.98 -10.51
N LEU A 160 30.04 -47.29 -10.54
CA LEU A 160 29.94 -48.18 -9.39
C LEU A 160 30.82 -47.76 -8.20
N GLU A 161 31.90 -47.04 -8.46
CA GLU A 161 32.83 -46.53 -7.43
C GLU A 161 32.33 -45.23 -6.79
N ILE A 162 31.64 -44.38 -7.56
CA ILE A 162 31.14 -43.06 -7.14
C ILE A 162 29.75 -43.16 -6.52
N LEU A 163 28.92 -44.10 -6.99
CA LEU A 163 27.54 -44.27 -6.53
C LEU A 163 27.43 -44.35 -4.99
N PRO A 164 28.24 -45.15 -4.26
CA PRO A 164 28.15 -45.21 -2.80
C PRO A 164 28.59 -43.91 -2.11
N LEU A 165 29.51 -43.15 -2.71
CA LEU A 165 30.07 -41.94 -2.12
C LEU A 165 29.04 -40.83 -1.96
N TRP A 166 28.11 -40.68 -2.90
CA TRP A 166 27.05 -39.65 -2.81
C TRP A 166 25.70 -40.18 -2.32
N THR A 167 25.38 -41.46 -2.55
CA THR A 167 24.10 -42.04 -2.08
C THR A 167 24.07 -42.28 -0.57
N ILE A 168 25.18 -42.72 0.04
CA ILE A 168 25.21 -42.95 1.50
C ILE A 168 24.98 -41.64 2.28
N PRO A 169 25.67 -40.52 2.00
CA PRO A 169 25.39 -39.26 2.68
C PRO A 169 23.95 -38.75 2.43
N LEU A 170 23.41 -38.95 1.23
CA LEU A 170 22.02 -38.58 0.93
C LEU A 170 21.02 -39.42 1.75
N VAL A 171 21.26 -40.73 1.88
CA VAL A 171 20.45 -41.62 2.73
C VAL A 171 20.56 -41.23 4.20
N LEU A 172 21.76 -40.84 4.67
CA LEU A 172 21.94 -40.32 6.03
C LEU A 172 21.14 -39.02 6.23
N ALA A 173 21.17 -38.10 5.27
CA ALA A 173 20.39 -36.86 5.31
C ALA A 173 18.87 -37.12 5.36
N LEU A 174 18.36 -37.99 4.47
CA LEU A 174 16.96 -38.40 4.46
C LEU A 174 16.57 -39.15 5.74
N GLY A 175 17.47 -39.99 6.26
CA GLY A 175 17.30 -40.71 7.52
C GLY A 175 17.16 -39.76 8.71
N LEU A 176 18.01 -38.73 8.81
CA LEU A 176 17.88 -37.70 9.83
C LEU A 176 16.52 -37.00 9.74
N ARG A 177 16.07 -36.66 8.53
CA ARG A 177 14.77 -36.00 8.32
C ARG A 177 13.57 -36.87 8.71
N LEU A 178 13.64 -38.18 8.49
CA LEU A 178 12.63 -39.13 8.98
C LEU A 178 12.63 -39.23 10.51
N ILE A 179 13.82 -39.19 11.14
CA ILE A 179 13.94 -39.20 12.60
C ILE A 179 13.37 -37.92 13.19
N THR A 180 13.73 -36.75 12.66
CA THR A 180 13.25 -35.45 13.16
C THR A 180 11.77 -35.20 12.88
N ALA A 181 11.19 -35.85 11.86
CA ALA A 181 9.75 -35.85 11.64
C ALA A 181 8.97 -36.57 12.75
N LYS A 182 9.59 -37.54 13.43
CA LYS A 182 8.94 -38.34 14.50
C LYS A 182 9.35 -37.91 15.91
N PHE A 183 10.56 -37.40 16.07
CA PHE A 183 11.15 -37.03 17.35
C PHE A 183 11.66 -35.58 17.31
N SER A 184 11.18 -34.75 18.24
CA SER A 184 11.45 -33.30 18.28
C SER A 184 12.54 -32.89 19.28
N HIS A 185 13.39 -33.83 19.73
CA HIS A 185 14.38 -33.53 20.77
C HIS A 185 15.56 -32.70 20.20
N PRO A 186 15.93 -31.54 20.82
CA PRO A 186 16.92 -30.62 20.25
C PRO A 186 18.33 -31.21 20.04
N LEU A 187 18.72 -32.21 20.83
CA LEU A 187 20.03 -32.87 20.71
C LEU A 187 20.12 -33.95 19.62
N ILE A 188 19.02 -34.29 18.93
CA ILE A 188 19.04 -35.32 17.88
C ILE A 188 20.00 -34.94 16.77
N PHE A 189 19.93 -33.69 16.29
CA PHE A 189 20.75 -33.24 15.17
C PHE A 189 22.26 -33.29 15.51
N PRO A 190 22.74 -32.65 16.60
CA PRO A 190 24.16 -32.77 16.97
C PRO A 190 24.61 -34.21 17.24
N ALA A 191 23.80 -35.00 17.96
CA ALA A 191 24.15 -36.37 18.32
C ALA A 191 24.23 -37.28 17.11
N TYR A 192 23.35 -37.09 16.11
CA TYR A 192 23.36 -37.84 14.87
C TYR A 192 24.67 -37.68 14.12
N PHE A 193 25.09 -36.43 13.87
CA PHE A 193 26.34 -36.16 13.16
C PHE A 193 27.59 -36.56 13.96
N LEU A 194 27.54 -36.45 15.30
CA LEU A 194 28.64 -36.91 16.16
C LEU A 194 28.78 -38.44 16.17
N ALA A 195 27.69 -39.18 15.92
CA ALA A 195 27.69 -40.64 15.86
C ALA A 195 28.21 -41.20 14.53
N ILE A 196 28.17 -40.42 13.43
CA ILE A 196 28.60 -40.90 12.10
C ILE A 196 30.09 -41.29 12.07
N PRO A 197 31.06 -40.44 12.50
CA PRO A 197 32.47 -40.81 12.48
C PRO A 197 32.80 -42.11 13.23
N PRO A 198 32.39 -42.32 14.51
CA PRO A 198 32.71 -43.56 15.20
C PRO A 198 32.07 -44.78 14.54
N VAL A 199 30.82 -44.67 14.05
CA VAL A 199 30.17 -45.76 13.31
C VAL A 199 30.93 -46.08 12.02
N PHE A 200 31.33 -45.06 11.26
CA PHE A 200 32.12 -45.23 10.04
C PHE A 200 33.44 -45.96 10.31
N TYR A 201 34.19 -45.55 11.34
CA TYR A 201 35.45 -46.18 11.68
C TYR A 201 35.29 -47.59 12.25
N ILE A 202 34.21 -47.88 12.99
CA ILE A 202 33.87 -49.25 13.43
C ILE A 202 33.60 -50.14 12.22
N VAL A 203 32.84 -49.67 11.24
CA VAL A 203 32.55 -50.39 10.00
C VAL A 203 33.84 -50.63 9.20
N ALA A 204 34.66 -49.59 9.01
CA ALA A 204 35.96 -49.69 8.35
C ALA A 204 36.90 -50.71 9.00
N LEU A 205 36.98 -50.68 10.33
CA LEU A 205 37.80 -51.62 11.12
C LEU A 205 37.29 -53.05 10.99
N SER A 206 35.96 -53.24 11.03
CA SER A 206 35.33 -54.56 10.84
C SER A 206 35.58 -55.13 9.45
N ALA A 207 35.63 -54.27 8.43
CA ALA A 207 35.96 -54.62 7.04
C ALA A 207 37.46 -54.77 6.79
N ARG A 208 38.31 -54.50 7.79
CA ARG A 208 39.79 -54.53 7.73
C ARG A 208 40.37 -53.64 6.62
N VAL A 209 39.75 -52.49 6.35
CA VAL A 209 40.24 -51.54 5.35
C VAL A 209 41.13 -50.50 6.06
N PRO A 210 42.41 -50.36 5.68
CA PRO A 210 43.29 -49.35 6.27
C PRO A 210 42.83 -47.94 5.88
N VAL A 211 43.06 -46.97 6.77
CA VAL A 211 42.62 -45.57 6.59
C VAL A 211 43.20 -44.96 5.31
N ASP A 212 44.44 -45.30 4.95
CA ASP A 212 45.07 -44.78 3.72
C ASP A 212 44.35 -45.25 2.45
N ARG A 213 43.80 -46.48 2.47
CA ARG A 213 42.98 -46.98 1.36
C ARG A 213 41.62 -46.29 1.32
N LEU A 214 41.03 -45.96 2.48
CA LEU A 214 39.80 -45.17 2.53
C LEU A 214 40.01 -43.75 2.00
N ARG A 215 41.17 -43.15 2.29
CA ARG A 215 41.57 -41.85 1.76
C ARG A 215 41.75 -41.90 0.24
N ALA A 216 42.47 -42.89 -0.28
CA ALA A 216 42.66 -43.10 -1.72
C ALA A 216 41.34 -43.37 -2.47
N LEU A 217 40.37 -44.01 -1.81
CA LEU A 217 39.03 -44.26 -2.35
C LEU A 217 38.04 -43.11 -2.13
N GLY A 218 38.49 -41.98 -1.57
CA GLY A 218 37.69 -40.77 -1.42
C GLY A 218 36.78 -40.70 -0.18
N TRP A 219 36.83 -41.69 0.72
CA TRP A 219 35.94 -41.75 1.89
C TRP A 219 36.36 -40.86 3.05
N VAL A 220 37.64 -40.50 3.15
CA VAL A 220 38.23 -39.69 4.23
C VAL A 220 39.11 -38.60 3.62
N PHE A 221 39.02 -37.36 4.11
CA PHE A 221 39.78 -36.22 3.57
C PHE A 221 41.31 -36.46 3.58
N GLU A 222 42.01 -35.78 2.68
CA GLU A 222 43.47 -35.79 2.65
C GLU A 222 44.05 -34.94 3.78
N VAL A 223 45.20 -35.35 4.32
CA VAL A 223 45.83 -34.69 5.47
C VAL A 223 46.66 -33.48 5.01
N ASP A 224 47.26 -33.57 3.81
CA ASP A 224 48.24 -32.61 3.30
C ASP A 224 47.66 -31.23 2.88
N GLY A 225 46.34 -31.02 3.01
CA GLY A 225 45.66 -29.75 2.76
C GLY A 225 44.78 -29.25 3.91
N VAL A 226 44.89 -29.89 5.08
CA VAL A 226 44.00 -29.66 6.24
C VAL A 226 44.78 -29.37 7.53
N ASP A 227 46.09 -29.60 7.56
CA ASP A 227 46.98 -29.32 8.71
C ASP A 227 47.53 -27.87 8.72
N ASN A 228 46.73 -26.95 8.21
CA ASN A 228 47.07 -25.54 8.11
C ASN A 228 47.04 -24.88 9.49
N GLU A 229 47.93 -23.93 9.74
CA GLU A 229 47.83 -23.15 10.97
C GLU A 229 46.60 -22.23 10.92
N TRP A 230 45.94 -22.00 12.05
CA TRP A 230 44.67 -21.25 12.09
C TRP A 230 44.77 -19.82 11.51
N TYR A 231 45.97 -19.24 11.50
CA TYR A 231 46.26 -17.90 10.99
C TYR A 231 46.77 -17.88 9.54
N GLU A 232 46.93 -19.05 8.90
CA GLU A 232 47.49 -19.17 7.56
C GLU A 232 46.69 -18.39 6.51
N TYR A 233 45.37 -18.27 6.70
CA TYR A 233 44.50 -17.46 5.85
C TYR A 233 44.99 -16.00 5.71
N ILE A 234 45.62 -15.43 6.74
CA ILE A 234 46.16 -14.07 6.73
C ILE A 234 47.38 -13.97 5.80
N THR A 235 48.17 -15.04 5.70
CA THR A 235 49.42 -15.06 4.92
C THR A 235 49.18 -14.96 3.41
N HIS A 236 47.98 -15.36 2.96
CA HIS A 236 47.55 -15.25 1.57
C HIS A 236 47.15 -13.83 1.14
N PHE A 237 47.07 -12.87 2.08
CA PHE A 237 46.85 -11.46 1.74
C PHE A 237 48.15 -10.81 1.27
N ASN A 238 48.27 -10.59 -0.04
CA ASN A 238 49.45 -9.95 -0.64
C ASN A 238 49.09 -8.78 -1.56
N LEU A 239 49.16 -7.56 -1.03
CA LEU A 239 48.88 -6.31 -1.77
C LEU A 239 49.70 -6.12 -3.05
N ARG A 240 50.89 -6.73 -3.15
CA ARG A 240 51.75 -6.60 -4.35
C ARG A 240 51.31 -7.52 -5.48
N LYS A 241 50.67 -8.65 -5.15
CA LYS A 241 50.16 -9.62 -6.11
C LYS A 241 48.67 -9.42 -6.41
N THR A 242 47.97 -8.61 -5.62
CA THR A 242 46.56 -8.29 -5.87
C THR A 242 46.38 -7.50 -7.16
N ASP A 243 45.55 -8.02 -8.07
CA ASP A 243 45.10 -7.28 -9.24
C ASP A 243 43.87 -6.44 -8.87
N PHE A 244 44.08 -5.14 -8.68
CA PHE A 244 43.00 -4.20 -8.37
C PHE A 244 42.03 -3.97 -9.55
N GLY A 245 42.47 -4.19 -10.79
CA GLY A 245 41.60 -4.11 -11.96
C GLY A 245 40.58 -5.26 -11.94
N ALA A 246 41.06 -6.48 -11.79
CA ALA A 246 40.21 -7.66 -11.66
C ALA A 246 39.30 -7.60 -10.42
N LEU A 247 39.80 -7.05 -9.30
CA LEU A 247 39.00 -6.82 -8.09
C LEU A 247 37.77 -5.92 -8.37
N VAL A 248 37.92 -4.86 -9.17
CA VAL A 248 36.82 -3.96 -9.53
C VAL A 248 35.72 -4.68 -10.31
N GLU A 249 36.07 -5.65 -11.15
CA GLU A 249 35.09 -6.44 -11.90
C GLU A 249 34.21 -7.33 -11.01
N THR A 250 34.69 -7.66 -9.80
CA THR A 250 33.92 -8.44 -8.83
C THR A 250 32.91 -7.58 -8.04
N ILE A 251 32.98 -6.25 -8.14
CA ILE A 251 32.11 -5.33 -7.39
C ILE A 251 30.61 -5.62 -7.60
N PRO A 252 30.09 -5.87 -8.82
CA PRO A 252 28.69 -6.21 -9.01
C PRO A 252 28.24 -7.44 -8.20
N THR A 253 29.06 -8.49 -8.17
CA THR A 253 28.80 -9.70 -7.38
C THR A 253 28.90 -9.41 -5.88
N GLN A 254 29.87 -8.60 -5.45
CA GLN A 254 29.96 -8.16 -4.05
C GLN A 254 28.75 -7.31 -3.63
N LEU A 255 28.24 -6.43 -4.49
CA LEU A 255 27.03 -5.64 -4.21
C LEU A 255 25.78 -6.52 -4.14
N ALA A 256 25.68 -7.53 -4.99
CA ALA A 256 24.61 -8.52 -4.94
C ALA A 256 24.64 -9.32 -3.63
N LEU A 257 25.84 -9.73 -3.19
CA LEU A 257 26.07 -10.37 -1.90
C LEU A 257 25.65 -9.42 -0.76
N VAL A 258 26.08 -8.17 -0.76
CA VAL A 258 25.72 -7.16 0.26
C VAL A 258 24.20 -7.00 0.32
N PHE A 259 23.56 -6.79 -0.83
CA PHE A 259 22.13 -6.62 -0.95
C PHE A 259 21.36 -7.83 -0.40
N PHE A 260 21.82 -9.04 -0.71
CA PHE A 260 21.25 -10.25 -0.17
C PHE A 260 21.48 -10.35 1.36
N GLY A 261 22.69 -10.03 1.83
CA GLY A 261 23.04 -9.96 3.24
C GLY A 261 22.12 -9.02 4.02
N LEU A 262 21.74 -7.87 3.44
CA LEU A 262 20.82 -6.90 4.05
C LEU A 262 19.48 -7.51 4.47
N LEU A 263 19.07 -8.62 3.87
CA LEU A 263 17.81 -9.29 4.15
C LEU A 263 17.82 -10.13 5.43
N HIS A 264 19.00 -10.48 5.97
CA HIS A 264 19.08 -11.35 7.14
C HIS A 264 18.64 -10.66 8.43
N VAL A 265 19.00 -9.40 8.63
CA VAL A 265 18.65 -8.66 9.86
C VAL A 265 17.13 -8.52 10.01
N PRO A 266 16.39 -7.99 9.03
CA PRO A 266 14.94 -7.73 9.15
C PRO A 266 14.11 -9.02 9.25
N ILE A 267 14.69 -10.17 8.90
CA ILE A 267 14.02 -11.47 8.97
C ILE A 267 14.35 -12.18 10.28
N ASN A 268 15.64 -12.33 10.58
CA ASN A 268 16.08 -13.14 11.70
C ASN A 268 15.86 -12.44 13.04
N VAL A 269 16.03 -11.11 13.10
CA VAL A 269 15.86 -10.35 14.34
C VAL A 269 14.42 -10.38 14.84
N PRO A 270 13.40 -9.99 14.04
CA PRO A 270 12.01 -10.08 14.50
C PRO A 270 11.56 -11.52 14.74
N SER A 271 12.03 -12.48 13.93
CA SER A 271 11.69 -13.89 14.13
C SER A 271 12.26 -14.44 15.44
N LEU A 272 13.50 -14.07 15.80
CA LEU A 272 14.09 -14.43 17.09
C LEU A 272 13.33 -13.77 18.24
N ALA A 273 13.00 -12.48 18.11
CA ALA A 273 12.26 -11.75 19.13
C ALA A 273 10.90 -12.41 19.44
N ILE A 274 10.15 -12.77 18.41
CA ILE A 274 8.86 -13.47 18.55
C ILE A 274 9.05 -14.84 19.21
N SER A 275 10.08 -15.60 18.85
CA SER A 275 10.27 -16.95 19.38
C SER A 275 10.68 -17.00 20.85
N ILE A 276 11.31 -15.93 21.37
CA ILE A 276 11.73 -15.81 22.77
C ILE A 276 10.83 -14.90 23.60
N GLY A 277 9.84 -14.24 22.99
CA GLY A 277 8.93 -13.31 23.67
C GLY A 277 9.56 -11.96 24.03
N GLU A 278 10.46 -11.44 23.19
CA GLU A 278 11.06 -10.13 23.34
C GLU A 278 10.28 -9.07 22.54
N ASP A 279 9.62 -8.14 23.23
CA ASP A 279 8.80 -7.10 22.59
C ASP A 279 9.62 -5.85 22.23
N ASN A 280 10.80 -5.64 22.83
CA ASN A 280 11.59 -4.43 22.67
C ASN A 280 12.66 -4.56 21.56
N VAL A 281 12.20 -4.76 20.32
CA VAL A 281 13.07 -4.93 19.16
C VAL A 281 13.46 -3.59 18.55
N ASP A 282 14.76 -3.34 18.43
CA ASP A 282 15.32 -2.19 17.73
C ASP A 282 16.14 -2.67 16.50
N THR A 283 15.50 -2.67 15.33
CA THR A 283 16.13 -3.08 14.07
C THR A 283 17.30 -2.17 13.68
N ASP A 284 17.24 -0.87 13.97
CA ASP A 284 18.32 0.07 13.64
C ASP A 284 19.57 -0.24 14.45
N ARG A 285 19.39 -0.58 15.74
CA ARG A 285 20.49 -1.05 16.60
C ARG A 285 21.09 -2.35 16.11
N GLU A 286 20.28 -3.32 15.70
CA GLU A 286 20.80 -4.58 15.15
C GLU A 286 21.54 -4.34 13.84
N LEU A 287 21.06 -3.45 12.96
CA LEU A 287 21.80 -3.06 11.76
C LEU A 287 23.17 -2.46 12.10
N VAL A 288 23.25 -1.57 13.10
CA VAL A 288 24.56 -1.05 13.55
C VAL A 288 25.45 -2.17 14.11
N ALA A 289 24.90 -3.07 14.93
CA ALA A 289 25.67 -4.18 15.51
C ALA A 289 26.23 -5.13 14.44
N HIS A 290 25.40 -5.50 13.47
CA HIS A 290 25.81 -6.28 12.31
C HIS A 290 26.81 -5.51 11.44
N GLY A 291 26.64 -4.19 11.30
CA GLY A 291 27.56 -3.32 10.59
C GLY A 291 28.97 -3.34 11.19
N VAL A 292 29.08 -3.13 12.50
CA VAL A 292 30.35 -3.20 13.24
C VAL A 292 30.98 -4.59 13.12
N SER A 293 30.18 -5.65 13.29
CA SER A 293 30.66 -7.03 13.20
C SER A 293 31.24 -7.38 11.82
N ASN A 294 30.51 -7.07 10.75
CA ASN A 294 30.94 -7.37 9.39
C ASN A 294 32.14 -6.51 8.95
N PHE A 295 32.17 -5.25 9.36
CA PHE A 295 33.30 -4.36 9.11
C PHE A 295 34.57 -4.87 9.80
N ALA A 296 34.47 -5.24 11.08
CA ALA A 296 35.58 -5.82 11.83
C ALA A 296 36.04 -7.17 11.25
N SER A 297 35.09 -8.00 10.79
CA SER A 297 35.39 -9.28 10.13
C SER A 297 36.23 -9.08 8.86
N GLY A 298 35.84 -8.13 8.01
CA GLY A 298 36.59 -7.82 6.80
C GLY A 298 37.97 -7.22 7.08
N LEU A 299 38.12 -6.36 8.10
CA LEU A 299 39.43 -5.84 8.51
C LEU A 299 40.39 -6.93 9.01
N LEU A 300 39.85 -8.00 9.59
CA LEU A 300 40.62 -9.17 10.04
C LEU A 300 40.77 -10.24 8.94
N GLY A 301 40.48 -9.90 7.68
CA GLY A 301 40.65 -10.78 6.53
C GLY A 301 39.63 -11.90 6.46
N SER A 302 38.48 -11.75 7.12
CA SER A 302 37.42 -12.75 7.17
C SER A 302 36.17 -12.29 6.40
N VAL A 303 35.13 -13.12 6.47
CA VAL A 303 33.92 -13.09 5.65
C VAL A 303 32.74 -12.49 6.41
N PRO A 304 31.66 -12.07 5.73
CA PRO A 304 30.45 -11.59 6.37
C PRO A 304 29.81 -12.61 7.32
N ASN A 305 29.19 -12.09 8.36
CA ASN A 305 28.48 -12.82 9.40
C ASN A 305 27.11 -12.20 9.68
N TYR A 306 26.30 -12.96 10.39
CA TYR A 306 24.99 -12.53 10.85
C TYR A 306 24.57 -13.29 12.11
N LEU A 307 23.45 -12.87 12.69
CA LEU A 307 22.78 -13.52 13.79
C LEU A 307 21.94 -14.69 13.26
N VAL A 308 22.31 -15.90 13.67
CA VAL A 308 21.67 -17.13 13.21
C VAL A 308 20.47 -17.44 14.09
N TYR A 309 19.26 -17.27 13.54
CA TYR A 309 18.00 -17.49 14.25
C TYR A 309 17.91 -18.88 14.90
N VAL A 310 18.08 -19.96 14.12
CA VAL A 310 17.90 -21.33 14.60
C VAL A 310 18.90 -21.68 15.71
N ASN A 311 20.17 -21.31 15.53
CA ASN A 311 21.21 -21.56 16.53
C ASN A 311 21.00 -20.71 17.79
N SER A 312 20.47 -19.50 17.68
CA SER A 312 20.12 -18.65 18.82
C SER A 312 18.98 -19.25 19.64
N VAL A 313 17.90 -19.69 18.98
CA VAL A 313 16.77 -20.37 19.64
C VAL A 313 17.24 -21.64 20.34
N LEU A 314 18.03 -22.48 19.66
CA LEU A 314 18.58 -23.69 20.25
C LEU A 314 19.44 -23.38 21.48
N PHE A 315 20.30 -22.36 21.40
CA PHE A 315 21.17 -21.98 22.50
C PHE A 315 20.37 -21.50 23.73
N ILE A 316 19.34 -20.67 23.50
CA ILE A 316 18.46 -20.15 24.54
C ILE A 316 17.63 -21.26 25.19
N GLN A 317 17.06 -22.16 24.38
CA GLN A 317 16.29 -23.31 24.88
C GLN A 317 17.12 -24.27 25.73
N ASN A 318 18.44 -24.31 25.52
CA ASN A 318 19.38 -25.13 26.31
C ASN A 318 20.00 -24.35 27.49
N GLY A 319 19.42 -23.21 27.89
CA GLY A 319 19.83 -22.45 29.08
C GLY A 319 20.91 -21.39 28.85
N GLY A 320 21.32 -21.15 27.61
CA GLY A 320 22.16 -20.01 27.25
C GLY A 320 21.33 -18.73 27.22
N THR A 321 21.10 -18.08 28.37
CA THR A 321 20.24 -16.88 28.46
C THR A 321 21.00 -15.60 28.81
N THR A 322 22.30 -15.69 29.11
CA THR A 322 23.11 -14.55 29.57
C THR A 322 24.20 -14.19 28.56
N ARG A 323 24.68 -12.93 28.61
CA ARG A 323 25.83 -12.48 27.81
C ARG A 323 27.10 -13.27 28.11
N ILE A 324 27.26 -13.74 29.35
CA ILE A 324 28.37 -14.62 29.74
C ILE A 324 28.31 -15.93 28.96
N SER A 325 27.13 -16.50 28.76
CA SER A 325 26.95 -17.69 27.92
C SER A 325 27.45 -17.45 26.49
N GLY A 326 27.20 -16.26 25.92
CA GLY A 326 27.74 -15.86 24.62
C GLY A 326 29.27 -15.74 24.60
N PHE A 327 29.88 -15.19 25.64
CA PHE A 327 31.35 -15.15 25.77
C PHE A 327 31.97 -16.55 25.95
N LEU A 328 31.30 -17.44 26.67
CA LEU A 328 31.74 -18.84 26.79
C LEU A 328 31.66 -19.56 25.45
N LEU A 329 30.63 -19.29 24.64
CA LEU A 329 30.53 -19.79 23.27
C LEU A 329 31.69 -19.27 22.40
N ALA A 330 31.98 -17.97 22.48
CA ALA A 330 33.14 -17.37 21.80
C ALA A 330 34.47 -18.03 22.24
N GLY A 331 34.65 -18.25 23.54
CA GLY A 331 35.83 -18.94 24.08
C GLY A 331 35.95 -20.39 23.60
N GLY A 332 34.84 -21.12 23.52
CA GLY A 332 34.80 -22.47 22.95
C GLY A 332 35.17 -22.49 21.46
N SER A 333 34.60 -21.57 20.68
CA SER A 333 34.94 -21.41 19.25
C SER A 333 36.41 -21.03 19.05
N LEU A 334 36.96 -20.14 19.89
CA LEU A 334 38.38 -19.82 19.88
C LEU A 334 39.24 -21.04 20.23
N GLY A 335 38.85 -21.83 21.22
CA GLY A 335 39.56 -23.06 21.59
C GLY A 335 39.64 -24.07 20.43
N VAL A 336 38.55 -24.21 19.66
CA VAL A 336 38.53 -25.07 18.46
C VAL A 336 39.39 -24.46 17.35
N LEU A 337 39.30 -23.15 17.12
CA LEU A 337 40.14 -22.47 16.14
C LEU A 337 41.64 -22.65 16.44
N LEU A 338 42.05 -22.49 17.70
CA LEU A 338 43.44 -22.66 18.14
C LEU A 338 43.91 -24.12 18.08
N ALA A 339 43.02 -25.10 18.22
CA ALA A 339 43.34 -26.51 18.01
C ALA A 339 43.68 -26.82 16.53
N GLY A 340 43.32 -25.92 15.62
CA GLY A 340 43.63 -26.02 14.20
C GLY A 340 42.66 -26.93 13.43
N PRO A 341 42.59 -26.76 12.10
CA PRO A 341 41.77 -27.57 11.20
C PRO A 341 42.23 -29.03 11.06
N GLY A 342 43.42 -29.43 11.54
CA GLY A 342 44.00 -30.76 11.33
C GLY A 342 43.11 -31.96 11.74
N LEU A 343 42.21 -31.77 12.71
CA LEU A 343 41.19 -32.77 13.09
C LEU A 343 40.22 -33.13 11.95
N ILE A 344 40.04 -32.26 10.95
CA ILE A 344 39.15 -32.45 9.81
C ILE A 344 39.68 -33.50 8.84
N GLY A 345 41.01 -33.69 8.76
CA GLY A 345 41.63 -34.72 7.94
C GLY A 345 41.26 -36.16 8.36
N TYR A 346 40.67 -36.31 9.56
CA TYR A 346 40.14 -37.58 10.08
C TYR A 346 38.61 -37.67 10.01
N LEU A 347 37.92 -36.69 9.41
CA LEU A 347 36.48 -36.78 9.23
C LEU A 347 36.15 -37.56 7.95
N PRO A 348 35.19 -38.50 8.02
CA PRO A 348 34.64 -39.10 6.82
C PRO A 348 33.92 -38.05 5.98
N VAL A 349 34.13 -38.07 4.67
CA VAL A 349 33.50 -37.13 3.71
C VAL A 349 31.97 -37.21 3.83
N CYS A 350 31.44 -38.38 4.14
CA CYS A 350 30.00 -38.58 4.28
C CYS A 350 29.35 -37.74 5.39
N VAL A 351 30.10 -37.32 6.42
CA VAL A 351 29.59 -36.43 7.47
C VAL A 351 29.30 -35.05 6.90
N VAL A 352 30.27 -34.51 6.16
CA VAL A 352 30.23 -33.17 5.58
C VAL A 352 29.17 -33.11 4.49
N SER A 353 29.18 -34.08 3.58
CA SER A 353 28.19 -34.17 2.52
C SER A 353 26.77 -34.38 3.04
N ALA A 354 26.57 -35.23 4.05
CA ALA A 354 25.25 -35.42 4.64
C ALA A 354 24.73 -34.12 5.26
N LEU A 355 25.59 -33.33 5.91
CA LEU A 355 25.21 -32.04 6.47
C LEU A 355 24.82 -31.04 5.36
N ILE A 356 25.61 -30.96 4.29
CA ILE A 356 25.30 -30.14 3.11
C ILE A 356 23.96 -30.55 2.49
N TYR A 357 23.70 -31.86 2.34
CA TYR A 357 22.41 -32.35 1.82
C TYR A 357 21.23 -32.01 2.72
N VAL A 358 21.37 -32.12 4.04
CA VAL A 358 20.30 -31.73 4.98
C VAL A 358 19.95 -30.25 4.79
N LEU A 359 20.96 -29.39 4.76
CA LEU A 359 20.78 -27.95 4.53
C LEU A 359 20.12 -27.69 3.17
N ALA A 360 20.62 -28.32 2.11
CA ALA A 360 20.05 -28.19 0.77
C ALA A 360 18.57 -28.59 0.72
N LEU A 361 18.23 -29.75 1.29
CA LEU A 361 16.86 -30.27 1.32
C LEU A 361 15.93 -29.41 2.17
N ASP A 362 16.42 -28.78 3.23
CA ASP A 362 15.63 -27.90 4.08
C ASP A 362 15.35 -26.57 3.39
N LEU A 363 16.36 -25.93 2.78
CA LEU A 363 16.19 -24.68 2.03
C LEU A 363 15.30 -24.87 0.77
N VAL A 364 15.47 -25.96 0.02
CA VAL A 364 14.61 -26.26 -1.14
C VAL A 364 13.16 -26.53 -0.71
N LYS A 365 12.97 -27.27 0.39
CA LYS A 365 11.64 -27.54 0.93
C LYS A 365 10.96 -26.26 1.40
N GLU A 366 11.67 -25.41 2.14
CA GLU A 366 11.18 -24.10 2.57
C GLU A 366 10.75 -23.27 1.35
N ALA A 367 11.58 -23.26 0.31
CA ALA A 367 11.32 -22.42 -0.85
C ALA A 367 10.19 -22.89 -1.75
N VAL A 368 10.09 -24.19 -2.00
CA VAL A 368 9.18 -24.76 -3.00
C VAL A 368 7.94 -25.38 -2.37
N TRP A 369 8.12 -26.20 -1.33
CA TRP A 369 7.02 -26.99 -0.77
C TRP A 369 6.20 -26.17 0.24
N ASP A 370 6.87 -25.47 1.16
CA ASP A 370 6.20 -24.75 2.22
C ASP A 370 5.49 -23.48 1.71
N THR A 371 5.85 -22.97 0.52
CA THR A 371 5.20 -21.82 -0.14
C THR A 371 4.08 -22.16 -1.12
N TYR A 372 4.00 -23.39 -1.62
CA TYR A 372 3.11 -23.77 -2.74
C TYR A 372 1.65 -23.30 -2.59
N SER A 373 1.10 -23.31 -1.37
CA SER A 373 -0.27 -22.89 -1.07
C SER A 373 -0.39 -21.56 -0.34
N ARG A 374 0.74 -20.89 -0.05
CA ARG A 374 0.79 -19.66 0.77
C ARG A 374 0.96 -18.38 -0.06
N VAL A 375 1.51 -18.48 -1.27
CA VAL A 375 1.80 -17.34 -2.14
C VAL A 375 0.88 -17.34 -3.36
N SER A 376 0.73 -16.18 -4.01
CA SER A 376 -0.03 -16.11 -5.27
C SER A 376 0.67 -16.88 -6.40
N SER A 377 -0.07 -17.26 -7.44
CA SER A 377 0.50 -18.00 -8.58
C SER A 377 1.62 -17.23 -9.29
N PHE A 378 1.54 -15.89 -9.32
CA PHE A 378 2.59 -15.04 -9.89
C PHE A 378 3.86 -15.04 -9.03
N GLU A 379 3.71 -14.94 -7.70
CA GLU A 379 4.83 -15.02 -6.77
C GLU A 379 5.48 -16.40 -6.80
N TYR A 380 4.69 -17.47 -6.89
CA TYR A 380 5.21 -18.83 -7.02
C TYR A 380 5.99 -19.04 -8.32
N ALA A 381 5.49 -18.49 -9.44
CA ALA A 381 6.22 -18.50 -10.71
C ALA A 381 7.54 -17.72 -10.60
N THR A 382 7.54 -16.58 -9.90
CA THR A 382 8.74 -15.77 -9.66
C THR A 382 9.80 -16.53 -8.86
N ILE A 383 9.40 -17.25 -7.81
CA ILE A 383 10.28 -18.13 -7.01
C ILE A 383 10.99 -19.13 -7.92
N TRP A 384 10.25 -19.87 -8.76
CA TRP A 384 10.84 -20.84 -9.68
C TRP A 384 11.77 -20.21 -10.72
N ILE A 385 11.41 -19.06 -11.28
CA ILE A 385 12.27 -18.34 -12.25
C ILE A 385 13.61 -17.97 -11.60
N ILE A 386 13.60 -17.49 -10.35
CA ILE A 386 14.81 -17.15 -9.59
C ILE A 386 15.66 -18.42 -9.39
N ILE A 387 15.07 -19.50 -8.87
CA ILE A 387 15.78 -20.78 -8.62
C ILE A 387 16.45 -21.29 -9.90
N LEU A 388 15.69 -21.34 -11.00
CA LEU A 388 16.19 -21.83 -12.29
C LEU A 388 17.29 -20.93 -12.86
N THR A 389 17.15 -19.61 -12.73
CA THR A 389 18.14 -18.67 -13.26
C THR A 389 19.43 -18.70 -12.44
N MET A 390 19.35 -18.79 -11.11
CA MET A 390 20.52 -18.95 -10.24
C MET A 390 21.25 -20.27 -10.51
N THR A 391 20.51 -21.36 -10.74
CA THR A 391 21.10 -22.68 -10.96
C THR A 391 21.71 -22.83 -12.36
N ALA A 392 21.08 -22.25 -13.39
CA ALA A 392 21.49 -22.42 -14.78
C ALA A 392 22.51 -21.38 -15.27
N PHE A 393 22.51 -20.17 -14.71
CA PHE A 393 23.37 -19.07 -15.15
C PHE A 393 24.33 -18.63 -14.04
N ASP A 394 23.91 -17.65 -13.22
CA ASP A 394 24.72 -17.09 -12.14
C ASP A 394 23.81 -16.54 -11.04
N PHE A 395 24.30 -16.55 -9.80
CA PHE A 395 23.58 -16.04 -8.65
C PHE A 395 23.28 -14.54 -8.74
N THR A 396 24.23 -13.74 -9.22
CA THR A 396 24.07 -12.29 -9.42
C THR A 396 22.93 -12.01 -10.41
N ILE A 397 22.88 -12.76 -11.51
CA ILE A 397 21.85 -12.63 -12.55
C ILE A 397 20.49 -13.06 -12.00
N GLY A 398 20.41 -14.19 -11.30
CA GLY A 398 19.17 -14.68 -10.71
C GLY A 398 18.57 -13.69 -9.70
N LEU A 399 19.40 -13.04 -8.88
CA LEU A 399 18.97 -12.00 -7.95
C LEU A 399 18.45 -10.76 -8.70
N ALA A 400 19.16 -10.32 -9.75
CA ALA A 400 18.74 -9.18 -10.57
C ALA A 400 17.39 -9.44 -11.26
N VAL A 401 17.19 -10.64 -11.82
CA VAL A 401 15.90 -11.07 -12.40
C VAL A 401 14.79 -11.06 -11.34
N GLY A 402 15.06 -11.57 -10.14
CA GLY A 402 14.11 -11.54 -9.03
C GLY A 402 13.70 -10.11 -8.64
N LEU A 403 14.66 -9.18 -8.56
CA LEU A 403 14.39 -7.78 -8.26
C LEU A 403 13.54 -7.11 -9.35
N VAL A 404 13.88 -7.30 -10.63
CA VAL A 404 13.11 -6.76 -11.75
C VAL A 404 11.69 -7.30 -11.76
N LEU A 405 11.51 -8.61 -11.61
CA LEU A 405 10.19 -9.23 -11.56
C LEU A 405 9.35 -8.73 -10.40
N ALA A 406 9.97 -8.49 -9.24
CA ALA A 406 9.25 -7.96 -8.09
C ALA A 406 8.83 -6.49 -8.28
N CYS A 407 9.70 -5.65 -8.87
CA CYS A 407 9.33 -4.29 -9.25
C CYS A 407 8.16 -4.30 -10.24
N VAL A 408 8.21 -5.16 -11.27
CA VAL A 408 7.12 -5.31 -12.25
C VAL A 408 5.84 -5.78 -11.56
N SER A 409 5.93 -6.78 -10.67
CA SER A 409 4.80 -7.29 -9.89
C SER A 409 4.14 -6.20 -9.06
N PHE A 410 4.96 -5.42 -8.33
CA PHE A 410 4.50 -4.32 -7.50
C PHE A 410 3.79 -3.24 -8.33
N VAL A 411 4.35 -2.86 -9.48
CA VAL A 411 3.73 -1.89 -10.39
C VAL A 411 2.40 -2.40 -10.94
N VAL A 412 2.34 -3.63 -11.41
CA VAL A 412 1.11 -4.24 -11.94
C VAL A 412 0.03 -4.33 -10.87
N MET A 413 0.37 -4.84 -9.69
CA MET A 413 -0.58 -4.99 -8.59
C MET A 413 -1.07 -3.64 -8.04
N SER A 414 -0.20 -2.64 -8.02
CA SER A 414 -0.56 -1.28 -7.59
C SER A 414 -1.41 -0.55 -8.63
N SER A 415 -1.14 -0.73 -9.93
CA SER A 415 -1.90 -0.15 -11.03
C SER A 415 -3.33 -0.71 -11.16
N GLN A 416 -3.54 -1.98 -10.79
CA GLN A 416 -4.87 -2.60 -10.82
C GLN A 416 -5.82 -2.13 -9.72
N ARG A 417 -5.35 -1.34 -8.74
CA ARG A 417 -6.23 -0.79 -7.69
C ARG A 417 -7.17 0.27 -8.27
N ARG A 418 -8.44 0.21 -7.88
CA ARG A 418 -9.49 1.12 -8.37
C ARG A 418 -9.30 2.51 -7.76
N ALA A 419 -8.87 3.46 -8.58
CA ALA A 419 -8.84 4.90 -8.25
C ALA A 419 -10.24 5.52 -8.18
N ILE A 420 -11.19 5.01 -8.96
CA ILE A 420 -12.59 5.47 -8.92
C ILE A 420 -13.34 4.63 -7.87
N ARG A 421 -13.84 5.30 -6.83
CA ARG A 421 -14.69 4.68 -5.80
C ARG A 421 -16.10 4.46 -6.33
N SER A 422 -16.69 5.51 -6.89
CA SER A 422 -18.06 5.50 -7.43
C SER A 422 -18.26 6.60 -8.47
N ILE A 423 -19.28 6.42 -9.30
CA ILE A 423 -19.76 7.42 -10.26
C ILE A 423 -21.24 7.63 -9.99
N LEU A 424 -21.63 8.88 -9.72
CA LEU A 424 -23.00 9.26 -9.39
C LEU A 424 -23.55 10.25 -10.43
N SER A 425 -24.87 10.39 -10.44
CA SER A 425 -25.62 11.36 -11.23
C SER A 425 -26.20 12.43 -10.29
N GLY A 426 -26.30 13.69 -10.73
CA GLY A 426 -27.00 14.74 -9.98
C GLY A 426 -28.51 14.53 -9.85
N SER A 427 -29.07 13.52 -10.52
CA SER A 427 -30.43 13.02 -10.27
C SER A 427 -30.54 12.16 -9.02
N SER A 428 -29.42 11.67 -8.47
CA SER A 428 -29.37 10.81 -7.29
C SER A 428 -28.63 11.46 -6.12
N ALA A 429 -27.79 12.44 -6.40
CA ALA A 429 -27.05 13.21 -5.41
C ALA A 429 -27.44 14.69 -5.53
N HIS A 430 -28.01 15.23 -4.46
CA HIS A 430 -28.47 16.62 -4.37
C HIS A 430 -27.68 17.39 -3.32
N SER A 431 -27.60 18.71 -3.48
CA SER A 431 -27.13 19.56 -2.37
C SER A 431 -28.13 19.60 -1.22
N THR A 432 -27.67 19.97 -0.04
CA THR A 432 -28.49 20.13 1.17
C THR A 432 -29.27 21.44 1.20
N VAL A 433 -29.51 22.10 0.07
CA VAL A 433 -30.33 23.31 0.03
C VAL A 433 -31.79 22.92 -0.13
N ARG A 434 -32.63 23.26 0.85
CA ARG A 434 -34.09 23.16 0.72
C ARG A 434 -34.57 24.18 -0.29
N ARG A 435 -35.16 23.68 -1.37
CA ARG A 435 -35.66 24.48 -2.48
C ARG A 435 -37.15 24.32 -2.64
N HIS A 436 -37.76 25.31 -3.27
CA HIS A 436 -39.17 25.25 -3.61
C HIS A 436 -39.45 24.03 -4.51
N PRO A 437 -40.53 23.26 -4.34
CA PRO A 437 -40.76 22.01 -5.07
C PRO A 437 -40.68 22.12 -6.59
N LYS A 438 -41.10 23.25 -7.16
CA LYS A 438 -40.94 23.54 -8.60
C LYS A 438 -39.47 23.52 -9.05
N GLN A 439 -38.57 24.08 -8.23
CA GLN A 439 -37.13 24.07 -8.50
C GLN A 439 -36.57 22.66 -8.34
N SER A 440 -36.95 21.94 -7.28
CA SER A 440 -36.50 20.57 -7.03
C SER A 440 -36.94 19.59 -8.12
N ALA A 441 -38.20 19.67 -8.57
CA ALA A 441 -38.72 18.84 -9.66
C ALA A 441 -37.98 19.11 -10.98
N TRP A 442 -37.68 20.39 -11.26
CA TRP A 442 -36.91 20.75 -12.44
C TRP A 442 -35.46 20.28 -12.35
N LEU A 443 -34.82 20.42 -11.20
CA LEU A 443 -33.47 19.90 -10.93
C LEU A 443 -33.40 18.37 -11.03
N ALA A 444 -34.45 17.65 -10.64
CA ALA A 444 -34.50 16.20 -10.80
C ALA A 444 -34.45 15.77 -12.28
N ASP A 445 -35.10 16.55 -13.16
CA ASP A 445 -35.11 16.29 -14.61
C ASP A 445 -33.75 16.62 -15.25
N VAL A 446 -33.21 17.81 -14.95
CA VAL A 446 -31.94 18.26 -15.53
C VAL A 446 -30.69 17.72 -14.82
N GLY A 447 -30.84 17.13 -13.63
CA GLY A 447 -29.74 16.66 -12.78
C GLY A 447 -28.91 15.53 -13.40
N SER A 448 -29.46 14.81 -14.39
CA SER A 448 -28.73 13.83 -15.21
C SER A 448 -27.56 14.43 -15.99
N GLN A 449 -27.55 15.76 -16.18
CA GLN A 449 -26.47 16.51 -16.81
C GLN A 449 -25.29 16.78 -15.86
N ILE A 450 -25.39 16.40 -14.58
CA ILE A 450 -24.30 16.46 -13.59
C ILE A 450 -23.77 15.04 -13.40
N ARG A 451 -22.47 14.83 -13.63
CA ARG A 451 -21.78 13.58 -13.32
C ARG A 451 -20.75 13.79 -12.24
N ILE A 452 -20.73 12.92 -11.24
CA ILE A 452 -19.85 13.00 -10.09
C ILE A 452 -18.93 11.79 -10.12
N VAL A 453 -17.62 12.01 -10.09
CA VAL A 453 -16.60 10.96 -10.03
C VAL A 453 -15.88 11.09 -8.70
N LYS A 454 -16.10 10.12 -7.82
CA LYS A 454 -15.39 10.04 -6.53
C LYS A 454 -14.08 9.30 -6.68
N LEU A 455 -12.99 9.94 -6.31
CA LEU A 455 -11.65 9.35 -6.35
C LEU A 455 -11.21 8.89 -4.96
N GLN A 456 -10.35 7.87 -4.92
CA GLN A 456 -9.80 7.34 -3.68
C GLN A 456 -8.34 6.88 -3.85
N GLY A 457 -7.61 6.93 -2.74
CA GLY A 457 -6.22 6.48 -2.67
C GLY A 457 -5.24 7.47 -3.33
N PHE A 458 -4.02 7.01 -3.57
CA PHE A 458 -2.98 7.82 -4.20
C PHE A 458 -3.08 7.70 -5.72
N LEU A 459 -3.22 8.84 -6.40
CA LEU A 459 -3.36 8.91 -7.85
C LEU A 459 -1.97 9.11 -8.47
N PHE A 460 -1.55 8.12 -9.26
CA PHE A 460 -0.27 8.16 -9.95
C PHE A 460 -0.41 7.72 -11.41
N PHE A 461 0.69 7.76 -12.17
CA PHE A 461 0.72 7.37 -13.59
C PHE A 461 0.05 6.00 -13.88
N GLY A 462 0.13 5.05 -12.95
CA GLY A 462 -0.41 3.70 -13.12
C GLY A 462 -1.93 3.59 -12.91
N THR A 463 -2.56 4.52 -12.20
CA THR A 463 -4.00 4.49 -11.91
C THR A 463 -4.80 5.55 -12.66
N ILE A 464 -4.16 6.67 -13.00
CA ILE A 464 -4.84 7.81 -13.65
C ILE A 464 -5.34 7.48 -15.06
N SER A 465 -4.67 6.56 -15.76
CA SER A 465 -5.10 6.05 -17.07
C SER A 465 -6.52 5.47 -17.05
N ASN A 466 -6.89 4.78 -15.97
CA ASN A 466 -8.25 4.26 -15.78
C ASN A 466 -9.28 5.38 -15.57
N VAL A 467 -8.89 6.46 -14.89
CA VAL A 467 -9.74 7.65 -14.70
C VAL A 467 -9.93 8.36 -16.04
N GLU A 468 -8.85 8.61 -16.77
CA GLU A 468 -8.87 9.25 -18.08
C GLU A 468 -9.71 8.45 -19.10
N ALA A 469 -9.54 7.12 -19.14
CA ALA A 469 -10.35 6.23 -19.98
C ALA A 469 -11.85 6.28 -19.60
N THR A 470 -12.16 6.35 -18.31
CA THR A 470 -13.54 6.44 -17.83
C THR A 470 -14.17 7.78 -18.19
N VAL A 471 -13.45 8.90 -18.01
CA VAL A 471 -13.90 10.23 -18.44
C VAL A 471 -14.13 10.26 -19.95
N ARG A 472 -13.21 9.72 -20.75
CA ARG A 472 -13.38 9.62 -22.20
C ARG A 472 -14.65 8.84 -22.57
N LYS A 473 -14.89 7.70 -21.91
CA LYS A 473 -16.10 6.88 -22.11
C LYS A 473 -17.40 7.63 -21.74
N LEU A 474 -17.37 8.44 -20.69
CA LEU A 474 -18.50 9.30 -20.31
C LEU A 474 -18.81 10.34 -21.40
N LEU A 475 -17.78 10.77 -22.15
CA LEU A 475 -17.92 11.75 -23.21
C LEU A 475 -18.18 11.10 -24.58
N ASP A 476 -18.12 9.77 -24.74
CA ASP A 476 -18.33 9.14 -26.05
C ASP A 476 -19.71 9.45 -26.67
N ALA A 477 -19.76 9.53 -28.01
CA ALA A 477 -20.91 10.03 -28.76
C ALA A 477 -22.21 9.23 -28.52
N ALA A 478 -22.09 7.92 -28.25
CA ALA A 478 -23.23 7.05 -27.92
C ALA A 478 -23.81 7.36 -26.53
N SER A 479 -22.98 7.76 -25.58
CA SER A 479 -23.38 8.19 -24.23
C SER A 479 -24.05 9.57 -24.25
N TRP A 480 -23.63 10.40 -25.21
CA TRP A 480 -23.97 11.82 -25.29
C TRP A 480 -25.41 12.11 -25.73
N SER A 481 -26.01 11.23 -26.54
CA SER A 481 -27.40 11.36 -26.97
C SER A 481 -28.38 11.12 -25.83
N ASP A 482 -28.05 10.16 -24.95
CA ASP A 482 -28.96 9.67 -23.92
C ASP A 482 -28.72 10.40 -22.58
N ASN A 483 -27.48 10.81 -22.30
CA ASN A 483 -27.08 11.45 -21.05
C ASN A 483 -26.13 12.64 -21.30
N PRO A 484 -26.65 13.79 -21.76
CA PRO A 484 -25.80 14.93 -22.12
C PRO A 484 -25.18 15.57 -20.87
N ILE A 485 -23.87 15.41 -20.67
CA ILE A 485 -23.15 15.95 -19.51
C ILE A 485 -22.87 17.45 -19.72
N ARG A 486 -23.16 18.26 -18.69
CA ARG A 486 -22.80 19.68 -18.64
C ARG A 486 -21.77 19.98 -17.56
N PHE A 487 -21.84 19.29 -16.43
CA PHE A 487 -20.91 19.42 -15.32
C PHE A 487 -20.29 18.06 -15.00
N LEU A 488 -18.96 18.01 -14.92
CA LEU A 488 -18.22 16.88 -14.37
C LEU A 488 -17.62 17.31 -13.02
N VAL A 489 -18.17 16.79 -11.94
CA VAL A 489 -17.67 16.99 -10.58
C VAL A 489 -16.67 15.88 -10.26
N VAL A 490 -15.45 16.23 -9.84
CA VAL A 490 -14.43 15.29 -9.38
C VAL A 490 -14.16 15.55 -7.91
N ASP A 491 -14.41 14.53 -7.09
CA ASP A 491 -14.28 14.59 -5.64
C ASP A 491 -12.99 13.90 -5.19
N PHE A 492 -12.09 14.69 -4.59
CA PHE A 492 -10.80 14.27 -4.04
C PHE A 492 -10.83 14.01 -2.52
N SER A 493 -11.99 14.06 -1.86
CA SER A 493 -12.08 13.96 -0.40
C SER A 493 -11.43 12.69 0.18
N MET A 494 -11.39 11.60 -0.60
CA MET A 494 -10.77 10.32 -0.22
C MET A 494 -9.45 10.02 -0.95
N ALA A 495 -8.93 10.98 -1.72
CA ALA A 495 -7.65 10.88 -2.39
C ALA A 495 -6.52 11.28 -1.43
N SER A 496 -5.52 10.42 -1.25
CA SER A 496 -4.41 10.67 -0.34
C SER A 496 -3.32 11.56 -0.95
N GLY A 497 -3.30 11.71 -2.27
CA GLY A 497 -2.32 12.50 -3.00
C GLY A 497 -2.39 12.28 -4.50
N VAL A 498 -1.72 13.16 -5.26
CA VAL A 498 -1.62 13.14 -6.72
C VAL A 498 -0.16 13.34 -7.08
N ASP A 499 0.40 12.49 -7.95
CA ASP A 499 1.73 12.71 -8.53
C ASP A 499 1.68 13.70 -9.71
N PHE A 500 2.84 14.14 -10.17
CA PHE A 500 2.95 15.09 -11.27
C PHE A 500 2.28 14.57 -12.57
N SER A 501 2.50 13.30 -12.92
CA SER A 501 1.94 12.69 -14.13
C SER A 501 0.40 12.59 -14.08
N ALA A 502 -0.17 12.33 -12.92
CA ALA A 502 -1.60 12.31 -12.70
C ALA A 502 -2.18 13.73 -12.76
N ALA A 503 -1.49 14.72 -12.19
CA ALA A 503 -1.87 16.13 -12.31
C ALA A 503 -1.91 16.59 -13.78
N GLU A 504 -0.89 16.27 -14.58
CA GLU A 504 -0.90 16.55 -16.03
C GLU A 504 -2.05 15.85 -16.77
N ALA A 505 -2.44 14.65 -16.34
CA ALA A 505 -3.59 13.97 -16.92
C ALA A 505 -4.89 14.73 -16.66
N PHE A 506 -5.06 15.37 -15.50
CA PHE A 506 -6.21 16.24 -15.25
C PHE A 506 -6.22 17.46 -16.16
N VAL A 507 -5.05 18.03 -16.51
CA VAL A 507 -4.96 19.11 -17.51
C VAL A 507 -5.42 18.62 -18.88
N ARG A 508 -5.01 17.42 -19.30
CA ARG A 508 -5.50 16.82 -20.55
C ARG A 508 -7.01 16.56 -20.52
N MET A 509 -7.53 16.06 -19.41
CA MET A 509 -8.98 15.85 -19.24
C MET A 509 -9.75 17.17 -19.27
N GLN A 510 -9.24 18.23 -18.64
CA GLN A 510 -9.84 19.57 -18.68
C GLN A 510 -9.94 20.10 -20.10
N ARG A 511 -8.89 19.97 -20.92
CA ARG A 511 -8.92 20.38 -22.34
C ARG A 511 -9.97 19.61 -23.13
N LEU A 512 -10.02 18.29 -22.93
CA LEU A 512 -10.99 17.40 -23.58
C LEU A 512 -12.44 17.77 -23.18
N LEU A 513 -12.66 18.14 -21.92
CA LEU A 513 -13.95 18.62 -21.43
C LEU A 513 -14.32 19.98 -22.05
N ASP A 514 -13.36 20.91 -22.14
CA ASP A 514 -13.57 22.25 -22.69
C ASP A 514 -13.91 22.23 -24.18
N GLU A 515 -13.26 21.35 -24.96
CA GLU A 515 -13.61 21.12 -26.38
C GLU A 515 -15.08 20.74 -26.58
N ARG A 516 -15.71 20.12 -25.58
CA ARG A 516 -17.12 19.74 -25.58
C ARG A 516 -18.02 20.68 -24.76
N GLY A 517 -17.44 21.76 -24.23
CA GLY A 517 -18.11 22.73 -23.37
C GLY A 517 -18.66 22.13 -22.07
N VAL A 518 -17.99 21.12 -21.52
CA VAL A 518 -18.31 20.54 -20.20
C VAL A 518 -17.48 21.27 -19.15
N VAL A 519 -18.14 21.77 -18.11
CA VAL A 519 -17.46 22.46 -17.01
C VAL A 519 -16.91 21.44 -16.03
N LEU A 520 -15.61 21.53 -15.75
CA LEU A 520 -14.93 20.73 -14.74
C LEU A 520 -15.06 21.41 -13.37
N VAL A 521 -15.61 20.68 -12.40
CA VAL A 521 -15.76 21.13 -11.02
C VAL A 521 -14.95 20.19 -10.11
N LEU A 522 -14.08 20.74 -9.29
CA LEU A 522 -13.18 19.98 -8.42
C LEU A 522 -13.55 20.28 -6.96
N CYS A 523 -13.61 19.24 -6.13
CA CYS A 523 -13.90 19.39 -4.70
C CYS A 523 -13.07 18.42 -3.84
N GLY A 524 -13.04 18.64 -2.52
CA GLY A 524 -12.26 17.81 -1.60
C GLY A 524 -10.75 17.95 -1.76
N CYS A 525 -10.29 19.09 -2.29
CA CYS A 525 -8.88 19.39 -2.57
C CYS A 525 -8.48 20.76 -2.00
N PRO A 526 -8.35 20.90 -0.67
CA PRO A 526 -7.96 22.15 -0.03
C PRO A 526 -6.64 22.70 -0.57
N PHE A 527 -6.46 24.02 -0.52
CA PHE A 527 -5.28 24.71 -1.04
C PHE A 527 -3.95 24.09 -0.57
N ASP A 528 -3.83 23.83 0.73
CA ASP A 528 -2.59 23.32 1.35
C ASP A 528 -2.48 21.79 1.33
N SER A 529 -3.45 21.09 0.73
CA SER A 529 -3.39 19.63 0.62
C SER A 529 -2.35 19.20 -0.43
N SER A 530 -1.78 18.00 -0.28
CA SER A 530 -0.87 17.41 -1.27
C SER A 530 -1.49 17.39 -2.68
N VAL A 531 -2.80 17.11 -2.76
CA VAL A 531 -3.60 17.14 -3.99
C VAL A 531 -3.67 18.57 -4.56
N GLY A 532 -4.06 19.55 -3.73
CA GLY A 532 -4.20 20.94 -4.16
C GLY A 532 -2.88 21.57 -4.61
N ILE A 533 -1.77 21.22 -3.98
CA ILE A 533 -0.42 21.63 -4.42
C ILE A 533 -0.07 21.00 -5.77
N ALA A 534 -0.30 19.69 -5.93
CA ALA A 534 0.02 18.98 -7.17
C ALA A 534 -0.79 19.52 -8.37
N LEU A 535 -2.10 19.72 -8.22
CA LEU A 535 -2.96 20.23 -9.30
C LEU A 535 -2.61 21.69 -9.69
N ARG A 536 -2.20 22.52 -8.72
CA ARG A 536 -1.73 23.89 -9.00
C ARG A 536 -0.36 23.93 -9.65
N SER A 537 0.52 22.97 -9.33
CA SER A 537 1.87 22.92 -9.91
C SER A 537 1.88 22.70 -11.43
N VAL A 538 0.78 22.23 -12.00
CA VAL A 538 0.57 22.05 -13.44
C VAL A 538 -0.39 23.09 -14.05
N ASP A 539 -0.67 24.18 -13.31
CA ASP A 539 -1.59 25.25 -13.71
C ASP A 539 -3.01 24.77 -14.10
N LEU A 540 -3.49 23.66 -13.53
CA LEU A 540 -4.87 23.18 -13.77
C LEU A 540 -5.89 24.21 -13.27
N TRP A 541 -5.59 24.83 -12.14
CA TRP A 541 -6.23 26.05 -11.70
C TRP A 541 -5.15 26.96 -11.09
N SER A 542 -5.34 28.26 -11.24
CA SER A 542 -4.42 29.29 -10.75
C SER A 542 -5.24 30.49 -10.29
N ASP A 543 -4.63 31.36 -9.49
CA ASP A 543 -5.28 32.59 -9.02
C ASP A 543 -5.45 33.63 -10.15
N HIS A 544 -5.07 33.29 -11.39
CA HIS A 544 -5.25 34.14 -12.56
C HIS A 544 -6.57 33.79 -13.26
N ALA A 545 -7.38 34.82 -13.48
CA ALA A 545 -8.83 34.77 -13.71
C ALA A 545 -9.30 34.17 -15.06
N GLU A 546 -8.48 33.38 -15.75
CA GLU A 546 -8.79 32.82 -17.09
C GLU A 546 -9.22 31.34 -17.07
N ASN A 547 -9.22 30.67 -15.91
CA ASN A 547 -9.47 29.24 -15.84
C ASN A 547 -10.97 28.89 -15.70
N LYS A 548 -11.47 28.08 -16.65
CA LYS A 548 -12.84 27.52 -16.68
C LYS A 548 -13.09 26.39 -15.67
N VAL A 549 -12.17 26.17 -14.73
CA VAL A 549 -12.26 25.12 -13.70
C VAL A 549 -12.81 25.74 -12.42
N VAL A 550 -13.86 25.14 -11.88
CA VAL A 550 -14.47 25.59 -10.61
C VAL A 550 -13.92 24.72 -9.49
N VAL A 551 -13.35 25.34 -8.46
CA VAL A 551 -12.79 24.63 -7.30
C VAL A 551 -13.59 25.01 -6.07
N LEU A 552 -14.10 24.00 -5.36
CA LEU A 552 -14.97 24.16 -4.20
C LEU A 552 -14.46 23.30 -3.05
N GLU A 553 -14.84 23.65 -1.83
CA GLU A 553 -14.31 22.98 -0.64
C GLU A 553 -14.81 21.53 -0.57
N ASN A 554 -16.14 21.35 -0.63
CA ASN A 554 -16.79 20.05 -0.44
C ASN A 554 -17.71 19.68 -1.60
N LEU A 555 -18.10 18.40 -1.66
CA LEU A 555 -19.04 17.90 -2.66
C LEU A 555 -20.40 18.62 -2.60
N ASN A 556 -20.87 19.01 -1.41
CA ASN A 556 -22.12 19.75 -1.26
C ASN A 556 -22.09 21.09 -2.03
N ASP A 557 -21.01 21.85 -1.87
CA ASP A 557 -20.85 23.16 -2.50
C ASP A 557 -20.75 23.01 -4.02
N ALA A 558 -20.07 21.96 -4.49
CA ALA A 558 -20.01 21.59 -5.91
C ALA A 558 -21.38 21.31 -6.50
N LEU A 559 -22.22 20.54 -5.80
CA LEU A 559 -23.59 20.26 -6.24
C LEU A 559 -24.45 21.53 -6.20
N GLU A 560 -24.35 22.32 -5.14
CA GLU A 560 -25.08 23.58 -5.02
C GLU A 560 -24.72 24.54 -6.16
N HIS A 561 -23.44 24.68 -6.49
CA HIS A 561 -22.97 25.51 -7.60
C HIS A 561 -23.60 25.07 -8.93
N CYS A 562 -23.58 23.76 -9.21
CA CYS A 562 -24.16 23.20 -10.44
C CYS A 562 -25.68 23.40 -10.51
N GLU A 563 -26.39 23.10 -9.42
CA GLU A 563 -27.85 23.28 -9.32
C GLU A 563 -28.25 24.76 -9.46
N ASN A 564 -27.51 25.67 -8.83
CA ASN A 564 -27.76 27.10 -8.93
C ASN A 564 -27.48 27.62 -10.35
N ALA A 565 -26.46 27.11 -11.04
CA ALA A 565 -26.20 27.44 -12.45
C ALA A 565 -27.37 27.02 -13.36
N PHE A 566 -27.95 25.84 -13.12
CA PHE A 566 -29.20 25.47 -13.76
C PHE A 566 -30.30 26.47 -13.39
N LEU A 567 -30.58 26.72 -12.11
CA LEU A 567 -31.72 27.57 -11.72
C LEU A 567 -31.64 28.99 -12.31
N ARG A 568 -30.44 29.56 -12.44
CA ARG A 568 -30.24 30.84 -13.15
C ARG A 568 -30.75 30.79 -14.59
N SER A 569 -30.48 29.69 -15.30
CA SER A 569 -30.99 29.50 -16.66
C SER A 569 -32.52 29.42 -16.73
N LEU A 570 -33.18 28.85 -15.71
CA LEU A 570 -34.64 28.81 -15.62
C LEU A 570 -35.27 30.21 -15.45
N TYR A 571 -34.61 31.09 -14.68
CA TYR A 571 -35.12 32.43 -14.37
C TYR A 571 -34.64 33.54 -15.32
N SER A 572 -33.58 33.30 -16.10
CA SER A 572 -33.13 34.22 -17.14
C SER A 572 -34.22 34.37 -18.21
N LYS A 573 -34.67 35.61 -18.47
CA LYS A 573 -35.84 35.97 -19.30
C LYS A 573 -35.71 35.63 -20.81
N THR A 574 -34.75 34.80 -21.21
CA THR A 574 -34.36 34.56 -22.62
C THR A 574 -35.22 33.51 -23.34
N PHE A 575 -36.25 32.95 -22.70
CA PHE A 575 -37.21 32.04 -23.36
C PHE A 575 -38.57 32.71 -23.63
N ARG A 576 -38.59 33.71 -24.52
CA ARG A 576 -39.80 34.01 -25.30
C ARG A 576 -39.69 33.27 -26.64
N PRO A 577 -40.65 32.42 -27.04
CA PRO A 577 -40.78 32.05 -28.44
C PRO A 577 -41.00 33.34 -29.26
N PRO A 578 -40.60 33.42 -30.53
CA PRO A 578 -40.79 34.63 -31.33
C PRO A 578 -42.29 34.96 -31.38
N ALA A 579 -42.66 36.09 -30.78
CA ALA A 579 -44.03 36.56 -30.76
C ALA A 579 -44.41 37.06 -32.15
N ILE A 580 -45.48 36.50 -32.71
CA ILE A 580 -46.19 37.07 -33.85
C ILE A 580 -46.85 38.37 -33.36
N ASN A 581 -46.54 39.47 -34.03
CA ASN A 581 -47.05 40.82 -33.75
C ASN A 581 -48.58 40.88 -33.85
N THR A 582 -49.26 41.31 -32.78
CA THR A 582 -50.47 42.16 -32.85
C THR A 582 -50.69 42.95 -31.54
N GLY A 583 -50.73 44.29 -31.66
CA GLY A 583 -51.54 45.16 -30.79
C GLY A 583 -50.87 45.77 -29.54
N PRO A 584 -51.01 47.10 -29.31
CA PRO A 584 -50.30 47.81 -28.24
C PRO A 584 -51.16 48.05 -26.98
N THR A 585 -50.44 48.38 -25.91
CA THR A 585 -50.83 49.18 -24.73
C THR A 585 -51.23 48.48 -23.43
N HIS A 586 -50.39 48.77 -22.42
CA HIS A 586 -50.70 49.27 -21.06
C HIS A 586 -50.22 48.43 -19.87
N SER A 587 -49.48 49.15 -19.01
CA SER A 587 -49.42 49.06 -17.54
C SER A 587 -48.66 47.89 -16.89
N GLY A 588 -47.96 48.20 -15.80
CA GLY A 588 -47.50 47.21 -14.83
C GLY A 588 -46.17 47.56 -14.21
N VAL A 589 -46.21 48.03 -12.96
CA VAL A 589 -45.05 48.26 -12.09
C VAL A 589 -44.18 47.00 -12.05
N ALA A 590 -42.88 47.17 -12.27
CA ALA A 590 -41.90 46.11 -12.22
C ALA A 590 -41.74 45.59 -10.78
N ILE A 591 -41.96 44.29 -10.57
CA ILE A 591 -41.48 43.59 -9.39
C ILE A 591 -39.95 43.55 -9.53
N ALA A 592 -39.30 44.43 -8.78
CA ALA A 592 -37.86 44.47 -8.64
C ALA A 592 -37.39 43.18 -7.95
N SER A 593 -36.77 42.31 -8.72
CA SER A 593 -35.82 41.32 -8.23
C SER A 593 -34.61 42.08 -7.66
N GLN A 594 -34.69 42.50 -6.39
CA GLN A 594 -33.50 42.95 -5.65
C GLN A 594 -32.80 41.73 -5.03
N ILE A 595 -32.24 40.91 -5.92
CA ILE A 595 -30.92 40.33 -5.69
C ILE A 595 -30.11 40.91 -6.84
N GLU A 596 -29.24 41.89 -6.56
CA GLU A 596 -28.18 42.22 -7.50
C GLU A 596 -27.28 40.98 -7.58
N MET A 597 -27.54 40.15 -8.58
CA MET A 597 -26.65 39.06 -8.92
C MET A 597 -25.45 39.66 -9.66
N PRO A 598 -24.21 39.35 -9.26
CA PRO A 598 -23.04 39.72 -10.04
C PRO A 598 -23.22 39.14 -11.45
N LYS A 599 -23.13 40.00 -12.48
CA LYS A 599 -22.93 39.56 -13.85
C LYS A 599 -21.53 38.93 -13.91
N ALA A 600 -21.45 37.63 -13.64
CA ALA A 600 -20.26 36.86 -13.92
C ALA A 600 -20.34 36.39 -15.37
N ASP A 601 -19.23 36.51 -16.10
CA ASP A 601 -19.04 36.23 -17.53
C ASP A 601 -19.40 34.81 -18.01
N LEU A 602 -20.00 33.97 -17.16
CA LEU A 602 -20.49 32.63 -17.53
C LEU A 602 -21.70 32.68 -18.48
N ASP A 603 -22.45 33.79 -18.51
CA ASP A 603 -23.69 33.90 -19.30
C ASP A 603 -23.43 34.01 -20.81
N SER A 604 -22.26 34.45 -21.27
CA SER A 604 -21.95 34.55 -22.70
C SER A 604 -21.73 33.20 -23.39
N ASP A 605 -21.28 32.18 -22.66
CA ASP A 605 -21.06 30.83 -23.19
C ASP A 605 -22.35 29.97 -23.23
N ILE A 606 -23.42 30.43 -22.57
CA ILE A 606 -24.74 29.78 -22.58
C ILE A 606 -25.42 29.92 -23.95
N GLU A 607 -25.08 30.98 -24.70
CA GLU A 607 -25.75 31.33 -25.97
C GLU A 607 -25.19 30.60 -27.20
N GLY A 608 -23.96 30.08 -27.16
CA GLY A 608 -23.26 29.53 -28.33
C GLY A 608 -23.81 28.21 -28.91
N PHE A 609 -24.67 27.48 -28.18
CA PHE A 609 -25.09 26.11 -28.54
C PHE A 609 -26.61 25.93 -28.62
N ALA A 610 -27.27 26.82 -29.36
CA ALA A 610 -28.72 26.86 -29.49
C ALA A 610 -29.39 25.58 -30.05
N SER A 611 -28.65 24.55 -30.47
CA SER A 611 -29.16 23.28 -31.03
C SER A 611 -28.62 21.99 -30.37
N SER A 612 -27.87 22.08 -29.26
CA SER A 612 -27.27 20.89 -28.62
C SER A 612 -28.29 20.04 -27.83
N PRO A 613 -28.10 18.70 -27.71
CA PRO A 613 -28.98 17.82 -26.92
C PRO A 613 -29.19 18.30 -25.47
N ARG A 614 -28.14 18.81 -24.81
CA ARG A 614 -28.19 19.43 -23.48
C ARG A 614 -29.13 20.65 -23.42
N ALA A 615 -29.05 21.52 -24.42
CA ALA A 615 -29.86 22.74 -24.49
C ALA A 615 -31.32 22.38 -24.78
N ASN A 616 -31.56 21.37 -25.62
CA ASN A 616 -32.90 20.87 -25.89
C ASN A 616 -33.53 20.19 -24.66
N HIS A 617 -32.76 19.38 -23.93
CA HIS A 617 -33.20 18.77 -22.67
C HIS A 617 -33.56 19.85 -21.64
N LEU A 618 -32.67 20.83 -21.43
CA LEU A 618 -32.91 21.96 -20.52
C LEU A 618 -34.18 22.75 -20.88
N ARG A 619 -34.42 22.98 -22.17
CA ARG A 619 -35.63 23.65 -22.70
C ARG A 619 -36.89 22.85 -22.51
N ALA A 620 -36.84 21.54 -22.79
CA ALA A 620 -37.97 20.64 -22.60
C ALA A 620 -38.38 20.60 -21.12
N ALA A 621 -37.41 20.39 -20.23
CA ALA A 621 -37.56 20.43 -18.78
C ALA A 621 -38.17 21.74 -18.27
N ALA A 622 -37.64 22.88 -18.76
CA ALA A 622 -38.14 24.20 -18.40
C ALA A 622 -39.58 24.43 -18.91
N ARG A 623 -39.89 24.05 -20.15
CA ARG A 623 -41.24 24.17 -20.72
C ARG A 623 -42.25 23.33 -19.95
N GLU A 624 -41.89 22.10 -19.61
CA GLU A 624 -42.75 21.21 -18.83
C GLU A 624 -42.99 21.78 -17.42
N THR A 625 -41.94 22.23 -16.74
CA THR A 625 -42.02 22.84 -15.41
C THR A 625 -42.88 24.12 -15.42
N ILE A 626 -42.73 24.98 -16.42
CA ILE A 626 -43.51 26.21 -16.57
C ILE A 626 -44.96 25.89 -16.92
N SER A 627 -45.21 24.93 -17.82
CA SER A 627 -46.56 24.53 -18.22
C SER A 627 -47.36 23.88 -17.08
N ARG A 628 -46.71 23.06 -16.24
CA ARG A 628 -47.29 22.54 -15.00
C ARG A 628 -47.56 23.63 -13.95
N ALA A 629 -46.96 24.82 -14.11
CA ALA A 629 -47.05 25.93 -13.16
C ALA A 629 -48.09 27.00 -13.52
N GLU A 630 -48.90 26.84 -14.58
CA GLU A 630 -50.06 27.69 -14.87
C GLU A 630 -51.17 27.50 -13.82
N VAL A 631 -50.93 28.00 -12.62
CA VAL A 631 -51.98 28.54 -11.76
C VAL A 631 -52.33 29.91 -12.36
N PRO A 632 -53.61 30.21 -12.63
CA PRO A 632 -53.98 31.51 -13.18
C PRO A 632 -53.38 32.60 -12.28
N GLN A 633 -52.61 33.52 -12.87
CA GLN A 633 -52.22 34.78 -12.22
C GLN A 633 -53.47 35.65 -12.02
N SER A 634 -54.41 35.17 -11.21
CA SER A 634 -55.45 35.98 -10.63
C SER A 634 -54.75 36.94 -9.66
N LYS A 635 -54.65 38.20 -10.08
CA LYS A 635 -54.45 39.43 -9.29
C LYS A 635 -54.44 39.24 -7.76
N MET A 636 -53.35 38.72 -7.18
CA MET A 636 -53.22 38.65 -5.72
C MET A 636 -52.55 39.92 -5.19
N ASN A 637 -53.35 40.99 -5.04
CA ASN A 637 -53.01 42.12 -4.15
C ASN A 637 -53.30 41.74 -2.68
N PHE A 638 -52.98 40.51 -2.27
CA PHE A 638 -53.21 40.06 -0.90
C PHE A 638 -52.03 40.42 -0.01
N GLN A 639 -52.31 40.90 1.21
CA GLN A 639 -51.28 41.14 2.21
C GLN A 639 -50.74 39.81 2.77
N GLN A 640 -49.45 39.80 3.14
CA GLN A 640 -48.84 38.67 3.86
C GLN A 640 -49.60 38.37 5.16
N PRO A 641 -49.71 37.10 5.59
CA PRO A 641 -49.00 35.91 5.12
C PRO A 641 -49.69 35.06 4.04
N LEU A 642 -50.85 35.46 3.51
CA LEU A 642 -51.60 34.59 2.58
C LEU A 642 -50.78 34.13 1.35
N PRO A 643 -50.04 35.02 0.64
CA PRO A 643 -49.24 34.61 -0.52
C PRO A 643 -48.13 33.61 -0.18
N ILE A 644 -47.41 33.81 0.93
CA ILE A 644 -46.31 32.90 1.30
C ILE A 644 -46.82 31.53 1.76
N LEU A 645 -47.97 31.48 2.45
CA LEU A 645 -48.60 30.20 2.84
C LEU A 645 -49.05 29.41 1.61
N LEU A 646 -49.65 30.08 0.62
CA LEU A 646 -49.98 29.44 -0.66
C LEU A 646 -48.74 28.92 -1.36
N GLN A 647 -47.67 29.72 -1.43
CA GLN A 647 -46.41 29.31 -2.05
C GLN A 647 -45.77 28.10 -1.34
N ALA A 648 -45.77 28.06 -0.01
CA ALA A 648 -45.15 26.98 0.76
C ALA A 648 -45.98 25.68 0.73
N PHE A 649 -47.31 25.75 0.72
CA PHE A 649 -48.19 24.59 0.93
C PHE A 649 -48.82 24.02 -0.33
N GLN A 650 -49.23 24.87 -1.28
CA GLN A 650 -49.93 24.46 -2.50
C GLN A 650 -49.16 23.41 -3.33
N PRO A 651 -47.81 23.45 -3.43
CA PRO A 651 -47.09 22.42 -4.19
C PRO A 651 -47.26 20.98 -3.65
N TYR A 652 -47.53 20.83 -2.36
CA TYR A 652 -47.67 19.52 -1.71
C TYR A 652 -49.14 19.05 -1.61
N SER A 653 -50.09 19.98 -1.77
CA SER A 653 -51.51 19.68 -1.85
C SER A 653 -52.18 20.65 -2.84
N PRO A 654 -52.31 20.26 -4.12
CA PRO A 654 -52.87 21.13 -5.16
C PRO A 654 -54.33 21.52 -4.93
N ASP A 655 -55.03 20.76 -4.09
CA ASP A 655 -56.42 20.94 -3.67
C ASP A 655 -56.58 21.95 -2.51
N LEU A 656 -55.50 22.60 -2.08
CA LEU A 656 -55.54 23.67 -1.08
C LEU A 656 -55.96 24.99 -1.74
N ASN A 657 -57.20 25.41 -1.47
CA ASN A 657 -57.76 26.64 -2.02
C ASN A 657 -57.29 27.87 -1.21
N GLU A 658 -57.38 29.06 -1.83
CA GLU A 658 -57.10 30.36 -1.18
C GLU A 658 -57.85 30.53 0.14
N ASP A 659 -59.12 30.12 0.19
CA ASP A 659 -59.97 30.16 1.40
C ASP A 659 -59.38 29.38 2.58
N TYR A 660 -58.74 28.24 2.32
CA TYR A 660 -58.14 27.42 3.36
C TYR A 660 -56.91 28.13 3.94
N CYS A 661 -56.01 28.63 3.09
CA CYS A 661 -54.85 29.41 3.54
C CYS A 661 -55.27 30.70 4.25
N PHE A 662 -56.35 31.35 3.82
CA PHE A 662 -56.87 32.56 4.48
C PHE A 662 -57.32 32.26 5.92
N ARG A 663 -57.98 31.12 6.17
CA ARG A 663 -58.34 30.68 7.53
C ARG A 663 -57.14 30.31 8.40
N LEU A 664 -55.99 30.00 7.82
CA LEU A 664 -54.75 29.74 8.58
C LEU A 664 -54.05 31.04 9.03
N VAL A 665 -54.25 32.16 8.32
CA VAL A 665 -53.56 33.44 8.58
C VAL A 665 -53.57 33.87 10.06
N PRO A 666 -54.71 33.81 10.81
CA PRO A 666 -54.75 34.27 12.20
C PRO A 666 -53.81 33.53 13.16
N TYR A 667 -53.37 32.32 12.78
CA TYR A 667 -52.53 31.45 13.61
C TYR A 667 -51.03 31.66 13.37
N PHE A 668 -50.66 32.50 12.39
CA PHE A 668 -49.27 32.85 12.07
C PHE A 668 -48.94 34.27 12.52
N LYS A 669 -47.85 34.43 13.27
CA LYS A 669 -47.31 35.71 13.72
C LYS A 669 -46.02 36.04 12.96
N ARG A 670 -45.88 37.28 12.50
CA ARG A 670 -44.64 37.74 11.84
C ARG A 670 -43.51 37.88 12.86
N VAL A 671 -42.34 37.38 12.52
CA VAL A 671 -41.10 37.47 13.29
C VAL A 671 -39.97 37.90 12.36
N ASN A 672 -39.27 38.98 12.71
CA ASN A 672 -38.07 39.42 11.99
C ASN A 672 -36.84 38.98 12.77
N VAL A 673 -35.87 38.40 12.08
CA VAL A 673 -34.68 37.81 12.67
C VAL A 673 -33.44 38.37 11.96
N GLU A 674 -32.54 38.98 12.72
CA GLU A 674 -31.28 39.52 12.18
C GLU A 674 -30.28 38.38 11.90
N ARG A 675 -29.39 38.61 10.92
CA ARG A 675 -28.29 37.70 10.61
C ARG A 675 -27.48 37.33 11.86
N GLY A 676 -27.19 36.05 12.02
CA GLY A 676 -26.45 35.47 13.14
C GLY A 676 -27.32 35.07 14.33
N THR A 677 -28.60 35.46 14.35
CA THR A 677 -29.51 35.07 15.44
C THR A 677 -29.81 33.57 15.39
N GLN A 678 -29.66 32.90 16.52
CA GLN A 678 -30.04 31.49 16.68
C GLN A 678 -31.53 31.38 16.98
N LEU A 679 -32.28 30.68 16.12
CA LEU A 679 -33.72 30.45 16.31
C LEU A 679 -33.98 29.39 17.38
N TRP A 680 -33.22 28.28 17.34
CA TRP A 680 -33.24 27.25 18.37
C TRP A 680 -31.92 26.46 18.38
N ALA A 681 -31.66 25.79 19.50
CA ALA A 681 -30.53 24.87 19.66
C ALA A 681 -31.01 23.41 19.61
N HIS A 682 -30.11 22.51 19.22
CA HIS A 682 -30.33 21.07 19.36
C HIS A 682 -30.75 20.71 20.80
N GLY A 683 -31.80 19.91 20.95
CA GLY A 683 -32.36 19.49 22.24
C GLY A 683 -33.35 20.49 22.85
N SER A 684 -33.56 21.66 22.24
CA SER A 684 -34.59 22.62 22.70
C SER A 684 -36.00 22.04 22.56
N GLU A 685 -36.97 22.55 23.33
CA GLU A 685 -38.37 22.18 23.14
C GLU A 685 -38.90 22.64 21.77
N PRO A 686 -39.81 21.89 21.13
CA PRO A 686 -40.37 22.23 19.82
C PRO A 686 -41.42 23.35 19.94
N ASP A 687 -40.95 24.58 20.12
CA ASP A 687 -41.77 25.76 20.44
C ASP A 687 -42.69 26.22 19.29
N ALA A 688 -42.28 26.05 18.04
CA ALA A 688 -43.02 26.56 16.88
C ALA A 688 -42.65 25.97 15.51
N PHE A 689 -43.52 26.19 14.55
CA PHE A 689 -43.32 25.97 13.12
C PHE A 689 -43.11 27.31 12.41
N TYR A 690 -42.19 27.37 11.44
CA TYR A 690 -41.84 28.60 10.74
C TYR A 690 -42.01 28.46 9.22
N VAL A 691 -42.59 29.48 8.58
CA VAL A 691 -42.60 29.65 7.13
C VAL A 691 -41.70 30.83 6.78
N ILE A 692 -40.77 30.63 5.85
CA ILE A 692 -39.75 31.63 5.49
C ILE A 692 -40.30 32.54 4.39
N GLU A 693 -40.58 33.80 4.70
CA GLU A 693 -41.01 34.79 3.70
C GLU A 693 -39.82 35.32 2.89
N SER A 694 -38.76 35.73 3.58
CA SER A 694 -37.53 36.27 2.99
C SER A 694 -36.34 35.94 3.88
N GLY A 695 -35.15 35.88 3.28
CA GLY A 695 -33.91 35.52 3.98
C GLY A 695 -33.49 34.07 3.77
N MET A 696 -32.63 33.58 4.68
CA MET A 696 -32.03 32.23 4.62
C MET A 696 -31.68 31.77 6.03
N LEU A 697 -32.08 30.54 6.35
CA LEU A 697 -31.78 29.88 7.62
C LEU A 697 -30.86 28.69 7.36
N ARG A 698 -29.87 28.46 8.24
CA ARG A 698 -29.01 27.27 8.20
C ARG A 698 -29.32 26.37 9.37
N ALA A 699 -29.70 25.13 9.09
CA ALA A 699 -29.83 24.06 10.07
C ALA A 699 -28.53 23.25 10.16
N THR A 700 -28.09 22.94 11.37
CA THR A 700 -26.95 22.06 11.64
C THR A 700 -27.44 20.83 12.41
N TYR A 701 -27.25 19.65 11.80
CA TYR A 701 -27.55 18.35 12.37
C TYR A 701 -26.33 17.82 13.12
N THR A 702 -26.53 17.45 14.39
CA THR A 702 -25.48 16.86 15.23
C THR A 702 -25.87 15.42 15.53
N PHE A 703 -25.11 14.45 15.04
CA PHE A 703 -25.40 13.04 15.25
C PHE A 703 -24.71 12.52 16.52
N ALA A 704 -25.33 11.54 17.19
CA ALA A 704 -24.91 11.05 18.52
C ALA A 704 -23.49 10.47 18.59
N ASN A 705 -22.82 10.20 17.45
CA ASN A 705 -21.58 9.42 17.42
C ASN A 705 -20.52 9.87 16.40
N SER A 706 -20.52 11.12 15.91
CA SER A 706 -19.52 11.55 14.91
C SER A 706 -19.07 13.00 15.04
N ALA A 707 -17.78 13.24 14.76
CA ALA A 707 -17.21 14.55 14.46
C ALA A 707 -17.70 15.13 13.10
N HIS A 708 -18.87 14.69 12.63
CA HIS A 708 -19.44 15.05 11.33
C HIS A 708 -20.77 15.75 11.58
N THR A 709 -20.75 17.06 11.43
CA THR A 709 -21.94 17.90 11.40
C THR A 709 -22.42 18.01 9.96
N MET A 710 -23.72 17.83 9.74
CA MET A 710 -24.34 18.07 8.43
C MET A 710 -25.07 19.40 8.47
N THR A 711 -24.90 20.22 7.44
CA THR A 711 -25.56 21.53 7.33
C THR A 711 -26.56 21.53 6.19
N GLU A 712 -27.71 22.13 6.43
CA GLU A 712 -28.80 22.29 5.46
C GLU A 712 -29.19 23.77 5.38
N SER A 713 -29.38 24.29 4.17
CA SER A 713 -29.74 25.69 3.95
C SER A 713 -31.20 25.80 3.50
N MET A 714 -32.01 26.56 4.24
CA MET A 714 -33.44 26.75 4.01
C MET A 714 -33.71 28.16 3.48
N VAL A 715 -34.36 28.27 2.33
CA VAL A 715 -34.57 29.54 1.61
C VAL A 715 -36.03 30.01 1.63
N ALA A 716 -36.28 31.25 1.19
CA ALA A 716 -37.62 31.81 1.07
C ALA A 716 -38.60 30.91 0.29
N GLY A 717 -39.84 30.80 0.79
CA GLY A 717 -40.88 29.92 0.25
C GLY A 717 -40.79 28.47 0.75
N THR A 718 -39.89 28.17 1.69
CA THR A 718 -39.80 26.87 2.38
C THR A 718 -40.18 27.01 3.86
N VAL A 719 -40.13 25.90 4.59
CA VAL A 719 -40.54 25.82 6.00
C VAL A 719 -39.36 25.39 6.87
N ALA A 720 -39.48 25.60 8.18
CA ALA A 720 -38.48 25.13 9.14
C ALA A 720 -39.13 24.61 10.43
N GLY A 721 -38.63 23.48 10.91
CA GLY A 721 -39.00 22.89 12.19
C GLY A 721 -40.24 21.98 12.13
N GLU A 722 -40.70 21.63 10.93
CA GLU A 722 -41.86 20.81 10.60
C GLU A 722 -41.93 19.50 11.39
N MET A 723 -40.87 18.68 11.37
CA MET A 723 -40.90 17.36 11.98
C MET A 723 -41.03 17.44 13.51
N SER A 724 -40.13 18.20 14.15
CA SER A 724 -40.13 18.40 15.61
C SER A 724 -41.42 19.05 16.13
N PHE A 725 -42.00 19.96 15.33
CA PHE A 725 -43.24 20.63 15.66
C PHE A 725 -44.42 19.65 15.70
N LEU A 726 -44.54 18.78 14.69
CA LEU A 726 -45.62 17.80 14.61
C LEU A 726 -45.45 16.65 15.61
N SER A 727 -44.25 16.10 15.74
CA SER A 727 -43.96 14.95 16.60
C SER A 727 -43.96 15.28 18.09
N ARG A 728 -43.90 16.57 18.45
CA ARG A 728 -43.69 17.06 19.82
C ARG A 728 -42.42 16.52 20.47
N THR A 729 -41.41 16.17 19.66
CA THR A 729 -40.09 15.73 20.16
C THR A 729 -39.12 16.92 20.25
N PRO A 730 -38.08 16.86 21.09
CA PRO A 730 -37.03 17.87 21.12
C PRO A 730 -36.43 18.17 19.74
N ARG A 731 -35.99 19.41 19.52
CA ARG A 731 -35.35 19.85 18.26
C ARG A 731 -34.13 18.99 17.96
N ASN A 732 -34.09 18.41 16.77
CA ASN A 732 -32.98 17.58 16.29
C ASN A 732 -31.88 18.38 15.56
N THR A 733 -32.03 19.70 15.47
CA THR A 733 -31.10 20.61 14.78
C THR A 733 -30.86 21.87 15.58
N SER A 734 -29.74 22.54 15.31
CA SER A 734 -29.52 23.93 15.68
C SER A 734 -29.72 24.81 14.45
N VAL A 735 -30.56 25.85 14.54
CA VAL A 735 -30.88 26.71 13.38
C VAL A 735 -30.47 28.16 13.64
N VAL A 736 -29.75 28.75 12.69
CA VAL A 736 -29.26 30.13 12.73
C VAL A 736 -29.69 30.87 11.46
N ALA A 737 -30.07 32.13 11.56
CA ALA A 737 -30.33 32.98 10.41
C ALA A 737 -29.00 33.38 9.74
N GLU A 738 -28.75 32.95 8.50
CA GLU A 738 -27.54 33.35 7.77
C GLU A 738 -27.66 34.74 7.13
N ARG A 739 -28.90 35.17 6.88
CA ARG A 739 -29.26 36.48 6.36
C ARG A 739 -30.42 37.04 7.17
N ASP A 740 -30.59 38.36 7.13
CA ASP A 740 -31.78 38.99 7.71
C ASP A 740 -33.03 38.35 7.10
N SER A 741 -33.88 37.81 7.98
CA SER A 741 -34.97 36.92 7.60
C SER A 741 -36.30 37.38 8.18
N THR A 742 -37.34 37.39 7.35
CA THR A 742 -38.73 37.56 7.79
C THR A 742 -39.41 36.19 7.80
N LEU A 743 -39.94 35.80 8.95
CA LEU A 743 -40.53 34.50 9.20
C LEU A 743 -41.97 34.64 9.68
N TRP A 744 -42.79 33.64 9.39
CA TRP A 744 -44.13 33.50 9.94
C TRP A 744 -44.16 32.31 10.89
N LYS A 745 -44.30 32.60 12.18
CA LYS A 745 -44.25 31.64 13.29
C LYS A 745 -45.65 31.19 13.67
N MET A 746 -45.87 29.89 13.72
CA MET A 746 -47.04 29.26 14.34
C MET A 746 -46.61 28.51 15.60
N GLU A 747 -47.12 28.94 16.75
CA GLU A 747 -46.79 28.34 18.05
C GLU A 747 -47.58 27.04 18.28
N VAL A 748 -47.03 26.14 19.12
CA VAL A 748 -47.70 24.89 19.50
C VAL A 748 -49.15 25.12 19.98
N GLY A 749 -49.36 26.14 20.81
CA GLY A 749 -50.68 26.51 21.31
C GLY A 749 -51.62 27.03 20.21
N ALA A 750 -51.10 27.72 19.19
CA ALA A 750 -51.90 28.20 18.06
C ALA A 750 -52.43 27.04 17.21
N HIS A 751 -51.67 25.95 17.11
CA HIS A 751 -52.11 24.72 16.45
C HIS A 751 -53.19 23.97 17.22
N GLU A 752 -53.11 23.94 18.55
CA GLU A 752 -54.21 23.41 19.37
C GLU A 752 -55.48 24.26 19.25
N GLU A 753 -55.31 25.58 19.20
CA GLU A 753 -56.40 26.54 19.00
C GLU A 753 -57.04 26.39 17.63
N LEU A 754 -56.24 26.15 16.58
CA LEU A 754 -56.71 25.82 15.23
C LEU A 754 -57.65 24.61 15.25
N GLY A 755 -57.26 23.54 15.95
CA GLY A 755 -58.09 22.34 16.11
C GLY A 755 -59.40 22.60 16.86
N ARG A 756 -59.37 23.46 17.90
CA ARG A 756 -60.55 23.80 18.70
C ARG A 756 -61.52 24.75 17.97
N LYS A 757 -61.02 25.73 17.20
CA LYS A 757 -61.83 26.76 16.54
C LYS A 757 -62.32 26.36 15.16
N GLU A 758 -61.44 25.83 14.32
CA GLU A 758 -61.75 25.48 12.92
C GLU A 758 -62.22 24.02 12.77
N GLY A 759 -61.98 23.20 13.80
CA GLY A 759 -62.29 21.77 13.87
C GLY A 759 -61.08 20.88 13.58
N TRP A 760 -61.01 19.71 14.22
CA TRP A 760 -59.89 18.78 14.10
C TRP A 760 -59.69 18.23 12.67
N GLN A 761 -60.75 18.17 11.84
CA GLN A 761 -60.60 17.83 10.42
C GLN A 761 -59.82 18.89 9.64
N PHE A 762 -60.00 20.17 9.98
CA PHE A 762 -59.26 21.27 9.38
C PHE A 762 -57.78 21.22 9.77
N ALA A 763 -57.50 21.04 11.07
CA ALA A 763 -56.14 20.92 11.58
C ALA A 763 -55.40 19.69 11.02
N ARG A 764 -56.08 18.54 10.93
CA ARG A 764 -55.50 17.33 10.33
C ARG A 764 -55.06 17.53 8.88
N ARG A 765 -55.83 18.28 8.09
CA ARG A 765 -55.45 18.59 6.70
C ARG A 765 -54.17 19.44 6.63
N PHE A 766 -53.96 20.33 7.59
CA PHE A 766 -52.72 21.10 7.71
C PHE A 766 -51.56 20.17 8.11
N GLU A 767 -51.76 19.29 9.10
CA GLU A 767 -50.77 18.29 9.51
C GLU A 767 -50.36 17.38 8.34
N GLU A 768 -51.31 16.91 7.53
CA GLU A 768 -51.05 16.10 6.33
C GLU A 768 -50.17 16.83 5.31
N VAL A 769 -50.37 18.14 5.12
CA VAL A 769 -49.53 18.95 4.22
C VAL A 769 -48.12 19.09 4.78
N VAL A 770 -47.99 19.41 6.07
CA VAL A 770 -46.68 19.56 6.73
C VAL A 770 -45.92 18.22 6.74
N LEU A 771 -46.62 17.09 6.91
CA LEU A 771 -46.03 15.75 6.79
C LEU A 771 -45.52 15.46 5.37
N LYS A 772 -46.26 15.85 4.32
CA LYS A 772 -45.78 15.70 2.93
C LYS A 772 -44.52 16.52 2.69
N ILE A 773 -44.42 17.72 3.26
CA ILE A 773 -43.21 18.55 3.20
C ILE A 773 -42.04 17.82 3.86
N ALA A 774 -42.26 17.33 5.09
CA ALA A 774 -41.23 16.63 5.86
C ALA A 774 -40.70 15.37 5.15
N THR A 775 -41.58 14.61 4.47
CA THR A 775 -41.18 13.44 3.67
C THR A 775 -40.26 13.84 2.50
N ALA A 776 -40.65 14.87 1.73
CA ALA A 776 -39.84 15.33 0.59
C ALA A 776 -38.46 15.86 1.04
N GLU A 777 -38.38 16.52 2.18
CA GLU A 777 -37.11 17.00 2.74
C GLU A 777 -36.22 15.85 3.21
N THR A 778 -36.81 14.82 3.83
CA THR A 778 -36.08 13.63 4.29
C THR A 778 -35.43 12.88 3.12
N GLU A 779 -36.11 12.80 1.97
CA GLU A 779 -35.54 12.19 0.75
C GLU A 779 -34.28 12.93 0.26
N VAL A 780 -34.28 14.27 0.29
CA VAL A 780 -33.12 15.09 -0.12
C VAL A 780 -31.94 14.87 0.83
N LEU A 781 -32.19 14.90 2.14
CA LEU A 781 -31.16 14.66 3.15
C LEU A 781 -30.58 13.24 3.05
N MET A 782 -31.43 12.23 2.80
CA MET A 782 -30.98 10.86 2.56
C MET A 782 -30.15 10.73 1.28
N GLY A 783 -30.52 11.44 0.21
CA GLY A 783 -29.72 11.51 -1.02
C GLY A 783 -28.33 12.10 -0.78
N HIS A 784 -28.21 13.15 0.03
CA HIS A 784 -26.93 13.71 0.44
C HIS A 784 -26.11 12.72 1.30
N LEU A 785 -26.74 12.05 2.26
CA LEU A 785 -26.06 11.04 3.08
C LEU A 785 -25.54 9.88 2.23
N MET A 786 -26.33 9.38 1.28
CA MET A 786 -25.89 8.35 0.34
C MET A 786 -24.74 8.84 -0.55
N SER A 787 -24.76 10.10 -0.96
CA SER A 787 -23.67 10.69 -1.75
C SER A 787 -22.45 11.07 -0.91
N SER A 788 -22.52 11.02 0.43
CA SER A 788 -21.38 11.25 1.33
C SER A 788 -20.62 9.97 1.69
N LEU A 789 -21.28 8.81 1.63
CA LEU A 789 -20.68 7.47 1.80
C LEU A 789 -19.85 7.04 0.56
#